data_AF-A0A813P971-F1
#
_entry.id   AF-A0A813P971-F1
#
_cell.length_a   1.000
_cell.length_b   1.000
_cell.length_c   1.000
_cell.angle_alpha   90.00
_cell.angle_beta   90.00
_cell.angle_gamma   90.00
#
_symmetry.space_group_name_H-M   'P 1'
#
loop_
_entity.id
_entity.type
_entity.pdbx_description
1 polymer ?
#
loop_
_entity_poly.entity_id
_entity_poly.type
_entity_poly.pdbx_seq_one_letter_code
_entity_poly.pdbx_strand_id
1 'polypeptide(L)'
;MELFVRISLFLFLCLFLPNKYRTQFEWITYDKIDEIMDRINSVNSVNCFQKQPSELVLPEEAVYQKPSIDMLRKDIIMRNRTQLLHVRNIAHRNALLYSYLFQRLFDLEEPGLTYILLHNAADITGGRGMINGSGIFFDQDKYYPHWYKNYFNKTISLFGPYAWRADDFYDAFNWKHEWTNHTIQQEDIGAGRDHHYTSRYNRAYEWYRKWLPDQTRNNRMPNDRSNRFIIPPPYLPTNNDTDLDDNEWKMMNEKTNETDDDDAALKRKPLHTVQLLLADRMYRLRDAPEIFEFYGPPHPEDPIGPTLWTRPYFDCGRSNKWVFSAVSPIVDIYPRHTEHQHFQTMKNLAVAVAEIDFIMMDINQCAEIDLINDTQSKLANLFAGTDKCKPTTRCEPLMGFGFRRGGYQCLCQPGYRYPPYQDGPFKGYIIEKATREEYEHNFDCLKVEAYQDTPYAFYQSNMEVLATRKRRSNDDNFGVLNKSLFVELDPTPTILSLTNFVPSFNPFVSLGSSTSSFLKASLNYVVSMSKSSEDQQSKTSRSRRYAHEHPTRIGSIMQAYEHLNQYPNLCEYMTEDELTMPGDVLNDVDIQFESQARVALTLSHFLSSFYQIVNPAEDFPLRQAELDLTDEQLIGEVLSAAGSDYKLVGIGIFFDRGKFPNYRLPYFGPYAFRTEDGISGRYSVVDWAGLPDGYENEIWFRTLKARWGTNADRAELTEFWLKLFLRSDYAGNALVHHESGFPLYSYAPELRHGQWFPPRFQCSRNYTLPREWVVTYAVPFFGLDALGINIEFKGVVRVDAYLKFLDINQCSMPHHVPNAFKGSDRCDHQSTVCEPILGRGFHLGKYKCRCRPGYEYPFIDQNDFFTGDALDSQWQLLMNDNSQISRFHQLKCRIALANSIKPINYLVFILILSFVMSCNR
;
A
#
# COMPACT_ATOMS: atom_id res chain seq x y z
N MET A 1 -24.79 78.35 -15.86
CA MET A 1 -25.87 77.37 -16.09
C MET A 1 -25.32 76.04 -16.57
N GLU A 2 -24.58 75.97 -17.69
CA GLU A 2 -24.02 74.69 -18.18
C GLU A 2 -23.03 73.99 -17.23
N LEU A 3 -22.18 74.75 -16.53
CA LEU A 3 -21.24 74.17 -15.56
C LEU A 3 -21.97 73.54 -14.36
N PHE A 4 -23.06 74.16 -13.92
CA PHE A 4 -23.86 73.69 -12.79
C PHE A 4 -24.63 72.41 -13.16
N VAL A 5 -25.18 72.35 -14.37
CA VAL A 5 -25.85 71.15 -14.89
C VAL A 5 -24.87 69.99 -15.05
N ARG A 6 -23.64 70.23 -15.52
CA ARG A 6 -22.63 69.16 -15.65
C ARG A 6 -22.14 68.63 -14.30
N ILE A 7 -21.98 69.50 -13.31
CA ILE A 7 -21.58 69.09 -11.95
C ILE A 7 -22.72 68.32 -11.25
N SER A 8 -23.97 68.77 -11.40
CA SER A 8 -25.13 68.05 -10.88
C SER A 8 -25.35 66.70 -11.57
N LEU A 9 -25.11 66.59 -12.87
CA LEU A 9 -25.20 65.31 -13.59
C LEU A 9 -24.11 64.33 -13.16
N PHE A 10 -22.89 64.83 -12.90
CA PHE A 10 -21.76 64.02 -12.43
C PHE A 10 -21.97 63.54 -10.99
N LEU A 11 -22.46 64.40 -10.10
CA LEU A 11 -22.84 64.02 -8.73
C LEU A 11 -24.02 63.03 -8.71
N PHE A 12 -25.00 63.19 -9.61
CA PHE A 12 -26.12 62.25 -9.75
C PHE A 12 -25.66 60.89 -10.30
N LEU A 13 -24.73 60.86 -11.26
CA LEU A 13 -24.11 59.62 -11.74
C LEU A 13 -23.26 58.92 -10.67
N CYS A 14 -22.54 59.67 -9.82
CA CYS A 14 -21.76 59.09 -8.72
C CYS A 14 -22.62 58.63 -7.53
N LEU A 15 -23.83 59.19 -7.33
CA LEU A 15 -24.76 58.78 -6.27
C LEU A 15 -25.68 57.61 -6.67
N PHE A 16 -25.90 57.38 -7.97
CA PHE A 16 -26.79 56.32 -8.49
C PHE A 16 -26.08 55.16 -9.21
N LEU A 17 -24.78 55.24 -9.45
CA LEU A 17 -23.98 54.05 -9.70
C LEU A 17 -23.60 53.47 -8.34
N PRO A 18 -24.19 52.34 -7.88
CA PRO A 18 -23.59 51.64 -6.78
C PRO A 18 -22.15 51.31 -7.22
N ASN A 19 -21.17 51.90 -6.55
CA ASN A 19 -19.80 51.38 -6.48
C ASN A 19 -19.85 50.01 -5.79
N LYS A 20 -20.50 49.05 -6.45
CA LYS A 20 -20.38 47.64 -6.19
C LYS A 20 -19.15 47.23 -6.97
N TYR A 21 -17.99 47.56 -6.43
CA TYR A 21 -16.81 46.73 -6.64
C TYR A 21 -17.13 45.38 -5.98
N ARG A 22 -18.00 44.59 -6.62
CA ARG A 22 -18.21 43.20 -6.23
C ARG A 22 -16.91 42.51 -6.58
N THR A 23 -16.18 42.10 -5.56
CA THR A 23 -15.05 41.21 -5.76
C THR A 23 -15.59 39.97 -6.46
N GLN A 24 -14.86 39.49 -7.46
CA GLN A 24 -15.26 38.36 -8.33
C GLN A 24 -15.70 37.10 -7.56
N PHE A 25 -15.30 37.00 -6.28
CA PHE A 25 -15.51 35.86 -5.38
C PHE A 25 -16.45 36.14 -4.20
N GLU A 26 -17.25 37.23 -4.22
CA GLU A 26 -18.18 37.58 -3.12
C GLU A 26 -19.22 36.47 -2.80
N TRP A 27 -19.52 35.60 -3.77
CA TRP A 27 -20.51 34.52 -3.60
C TRP A 27 -19.96 33.28 -2.87
N ILE A 28 -18.64 33.16 -2.74
CA ILE A 28 -17.99 32.08 -1.98
C ILE A 28 -18.01 32.48 -0.51
N THR A 29 -18.82 31.79 0.28
CA THR A 29 -18.95 32.05 1.72
C THR A 29 -17.82 31.42 2.52
N TYR A 30 -17.46 32.07 3.63
CA TYR A 30 -16.53 31.49 4.60
C TYR A 30 -17.02 30.13 5.09
N ASP A 31 -16.18 29.10 5.00
CA ASP A 31 -16.52 27.73 5.38
C ASP A 31 -15.44 27.08 6.27
N LYS A 32 -15.61 25.78 6.56
CA LYS A 32 -14.68 25.02 7.41
C LYS A 32 -13.29 24.84 6.79
N ILE A 33 -13.16 24.94 5.48
CA ILE A 33 -11.86 24.87 4.80
C ILE A 33 -11.10 26.17 5.06
N ASP A 34 -11.76 27.33 4.98
CA ASP A 34 -11.13 28.60 5.36
C ASP A 34 -10.67 28.59 6.81
N GLU A 35 -11.53 28.10 7.73
CA GLU A 35 -11.17 28.03 9.16
C GLU A 35 -9.88 27.25 9.41
N ILE A 36 -9.70 26.10 8.74
CA ILE A 36 -8.49 25.29 8.89
C ILE A 36 -7.31 25.91 8.15
N MET A 37 -7.50 26.47 6.95
CA MET A 37 -6.44 27.15 6.20
C MET A 37 -5.91 28.37 6.96
N ASP A 38 -6.78 29.17 7.58
CA ASP A 38 -6.40 30.31 8.41
C ASP A 38 -5.56 29.86 9.60
N ARG A 39 -5.95 28.75 10.26
CA ARG A 39 -5.16 28.16 11.35
C ARG A 39 -3.78 27.70 10.87
N ILE A 40 -3.73 26.98 9.75
CA ILE A 40 -2.48 26.49 9.15
C ILE A 40 -1.55 27.65 8.83
N ASN A 41 -2.06 28.69 8.18
CA ASN A 41 -1.28 29.87 7.77
C ASN A 41 -0.91 30.77 8.97
N SER A 42 -1.64 30.70 10.07
CA SER A 42 -1.36 31.49 11.28
C SER A 42 -0.12 31.01 12.05
N VAL A 43 0.35 29.79 11.78
CA VAL A 43 1.49 29.15 12.47
C VAL A 43 2.64 28.98 11.48
N ASN A 44 3.84 29.40 11.90
CA ASN A 44 5.08 29.21 11.17
C ASN A 44 6.23 28.85 12.12
N SER A 45 7.40 28.51 11.56
CA SER A 45 8.59 28.13 12.34
C SER A 45 9.05 29.18 13.35
N VAL A 46 8.76 30.46 13.12
CA VAL A 46 9.21 31.58 13.96
C VAL A 46 8.25 31.84 15.12
N ASN A 47 6.94 31.73 14.88
CA ASN A 47 5.92 32.08 15.84
C ASN A 47 5.41 30.89 16.68
N CYS A 48 5.71 29.65 16.29
CA CYS A 48 5.14 28.46 16.91
C CYS A 48 5.45 28.33 18.40
N PHE A 49 6.62 28.78 18.87
CA PHE A 49 6.98 28.79 20.29
C PHE A 49 6.16 29.76 21.14
N GLN A 50 5.50 30.75 20.53
CA GLN A 50 4.66 31.73 21.22
C GLN A 50 3.17 31.34 21.22
N LYS A 51 2.78 30.35 20.43
CA LYS A 51 1.39 29.92 20.24
C LYS A 51 0.91 29.02 21.37
N GLN A 52 -0.41 28.99 21.57
CA GLN A 52 -1.00 28.06 22.52
C GLN A 52 -1.07 26.63 21.93
N PRO A 53 -1.04 25.58 22.77
CA PRO A 53 -1.08 24.18 22.31
C PRO A 53 -2.31 23.84 21.48
N SER A 54 -3.46 24.44 21.80
CA SER A 54 -4.70 24.25 21.04
C SER A 54 -4.66 24.90 19.65
N GLU A 55 -3.74 25.84 19.42
CA GLU A 55 -3.52 26.48 18.11
C GLU A 55 -2.52 25.69 17.26
N LEU A 56 -1.68 24.85 17.87
CA LEU A 56 -0.71 23.99 17.20
C LEU A 56 -1.28 22.61 16.84
N VAL A 57 -2.57 22.37 17.09
CA VAL A 57 -3.25 21.10 16.85
C VAL A 57 -4.56 21.35 16.10
N LEU A 58 -4.81 20.56 15.06
CA LEU A 58 -6.05 20.58 14.29
C LEU A 58 -7.08 19.60 14.88
N PRO A 59 -8.38 19.81 14.59
CA PRO A 59 -9.42 18.83 14.92
C PRO A 59 -9.13 17.46 14.27
N GLU A 60 -9.55 16.39 14.95
CA GLU A 60 -9.33 15.02 14.46
C GLU A 60 -10.12 14.74 13.16
N GLU A 61 -11.26 15.41 13.01
CA GLU A 61 -12.18 15.34 11.88
C GLU A 61 -11.63 16.00 10.61
N ALA A 62 -10.50 16.71 10.70
CA ALA A 62 -9.80 17.26 9.54
C ALA A 62 -9.19 16.16 8.65
N VAL A 63 -8.97 14.96 9.19
CA VAL A 63 -8.49 13.81 8.41
C VAL A 63 -9.64 12.85 8.15
N TYR A 64 -10.14 12.89 6.93
CA TYR A 64 -11.19 11.98 6.46
C TYR A 64 -10.66 10.55 6.24
N GLN A 65 -11.43 9.54 6.65
CA GLN A 65 -11.19 8.12 6.32
C GLN A 65 -9.80 7.61 6.67
N LYS A 66 -9.47 7.67 7.96
CA LYS A 66 -8.26 7.05 8.52
C LYS A 66 -8.32 5.52 8.31
N PRO A 67 -7.26 4.87 7.80
CA PRO A 67 -7.22 3.42 7.69
C PRO A 67 -7.47 2.77 9.05
N SER A 68 -8.59 2.05 9.17
CA SER A 68 -8.92 1.24 10.34
C SER A 68 -8.72 -0.24 10.02
N ILE A 69 -8.50 -1.05 11.05
CA ILE A 69 -8.33 -2.50 10.90
C ILE A 69 -9.53 -3.17 10.21
N ASP A 70 -10.75 -2.72 10.49
CA ASP A 70 -11.97 -3.25 9.88
C ASP A 70 -12.06 -2.94 8.39
N MET A 71 -11.51 -1.81 7.96
CA MET A 71 -11.39 -1.45 6.54
C MET A 71 -10.41 -2.37 5.82
N LEU A 72 -9.31 -2.75 6.47
CA LEU A 72 -8.33 -3.70 5.93
C LEU A 72 -8.95 -5.09 5.78
N ARG A 73 -9.76 -5.54 6.75
CA ARG A 73 -10.47 -6.83 6.70
C ARG A 73 -11.51 -6.93 5.59
N LYS A 74 -12.13 -5.81 5.23
CA LYS A 74 -13.18 -5.77 4.18
C LYS A 74 -12.59 -5.65 2.77
N ASP A 75 -11.27 -5.56 2.62
CA ASP A 75 -10.54 -5.31 1.37
C ASP A 75 -10.93 -4.02 0.63
N ILE A 76 -11.66 -3.12 1.30
CA ILE A 76 -12.09 -1.85 0.71
C ILE A 76 -11.00 -0.82 1.03
N ILE A 77 -9.86 -0.88 0.35
CA ILE A 77 -8.87 0.21 0.41
C ILE A 77 -9.07 1.12 -0.77
N MET A 78 -9.57 2.32 -0.50
CA MET A 78 -9.64 3.36 -1.51
C MET A 78 -8.22 3.80 -1.91
N ARG A 79 -8.01 3.99 -3.22
CA ARG A 79 -6.71 4.38 -3.79
C ARG A 79 -6.14 5.68 -3.16
N ASN A 80 -7.02 6.57 -2.69
CA ASN A 80 -6.70 7.84 -2.02
C ASN A 80 -6.00 7.68 -0.65
N ARG A 81 -6.04 6.49 -0.01
CA ARG A 81 -5.50 6.27 1.34
C ARG A 81 -4.34 5.28 1.41
N THR A 82 -3.78 4.91 0.26
CA THR A 82 -2.58 4.05 0.17
C THR A 82 -1.38 4.60 0.95
N GLN A 83 -1.23 5.93 1.01
CA GLN A 83 -0.13 6.57 1.73
C GLN A 83 -0.33 6.56 3.24
N LEU A 84 -1.55 6.79 3.72
CA LEU A 84 -1.87 6.62 5.14
C LEU A 84 -1.68 5.17 5.58
N LEU A 85 -2.04 4.22 4.71
CA LEU A 85 -1.76 2.82 4.95
C LEU A 85 -0.25 2.57 5.08
N HIS A 86 0.55 3.13 4.17
CA HIS A 86 2.01 2.97 4.21
C HIS A 86 2.62 3.54 5.50
N VAL A 87 2.19 4.72 5.94
CA VAL A 87 2.64 5.35 7.20
C VAL A 87 2.26 4.50 8.41
N ARG A 88 1.03 3.97 8.44
CA ARG A 88 0.58 3.01 9.46
C ARG A 88 1.46 1.77 9.47
N ASN A 89 1.75 1.20 8.31
CA ASN A 89 2.54 -0.02 8.18
C ASN A 89 4.00 0.20 8.63
N ILE A 90 4.60 1.38 8.41
CA ILE A 90 5.92 1.73 8.95
C ILE A 90 5.90 1.74 10.48
N ALA A 91 4.95 2.46 11.10
CA ALA A 91 4.85 2.50 12.56
C ALA A 91 4.64 1.10 13.16
N HIS A 92 3.80 0.28 12.52
CA HIS A 92 3.53 -1.09 12.95
C HIS A 92 4.73 -2.03 12.75
N ARG A 93 5.42 -1.95 11.61
CA ARG A 93 6.67 -2.69 11.32
C ARG A 93 7.70 -2.42 12.43
N ASN A 94 7.94 -1.16 12.73
CA ASN A 94 8.94 -0.77 13.72
C ASN A 94 8.57 -1.28 15.11
N ALA A 95 7.30 -1.20 15.49
CA ALA A 95 6.84 -1.79 16.74
C ALA A 95 7.06 -3.31 16.80
N LEU A 96 6.77 -4.04 15.73
CA LEU A 96 7.04 -5.49 15.65
C LEU A 96 8.53 -5.79 15.73
N LEU A 97 9.36 -5.06 14.98
CA LEU A 97 10.82 -5.22 14.94
C LEU A 97 11.43 -5.10 16.33
N TYR A 98 11.23 -3.97 17.00
CA TYR A 98 11.86 -3.73 18.29
C TYR A 98 11.29 -4.61 19.40
N SER A 99 10.01 -4.97 19.34
CA SER A 99 9.43 -5.95 20.29
C SER A 99 10.08 -7.34 20.11
N TYR A 100 10.31 -7.77 18.87
CA TYR A 100 11.03 -9.00 18.57
C TYR A 100 12.48 -8.96 19.06
N LEU A 101 13.23 -7.92 18.70
CA LEU A 101 14.65 -7.79 19.03
C LEU A 101 14.88 -7.79 20.55
N PHE A 102 14.10 -7.00 21.31
CA PHE A 102 14.26 -6.90 22.76
C PHE A 102 13.87 -8.16 23.53
N GLN A 103 12.92 -8.94 23.01
CA GLN A 103 12.52 -10.20 23.64
C GLN A 103 13.47 -11.36 23.29
N ARG A 104 14.16 -11.29 22.14
CA ARG A 104 14.93 -12.41 21.60
C ARG A 104 16.42 -12.31 21.84
N LEU A 105 16.99 -11.12 21.68
CA LEU A 105 18.43 -10.89 21.75
C LEU A 105 18.89 -10.75 23.20
N PHE A 106 20.14 -11.12 23.45
CA PHE A 106 20.82 -10.78 24.70
C PHE A 106 21.26 -9.31 24.67
N ASP A 107 21.43 -8.68 25.84
CA ASP A 107 21.69 -7.24 25.97
C ASP A 107 22.87 -6.71 25.12
N LEU A 108 23.88 -7.54 24.85
CA LEU A 108 25.07 -7.18 24.05
C LEU A 108 24.90 -7.38 22.55
N GLU A 109 23.88 -8.13 22.12
CA GLU A 109 23.56 -8.42 20.71
C GLU A 109 22.42 -7.52 20.18
N GLU A 110 21.78 -6.76 21.08
CA GLU A 110 20.77 -5.76 20.75
C GLU A 110 21.26 -4.73 19.72
N PRO A 111 20.34 -4.10 18.96
CA PRO A 111 20.71 -3.05 18.02
C PRO A 111 21.37 -1.87 18.76
N GLY A 112 22.56 -1.49 18.31
CA GLY A 112 23.25 -0.32 18.84
C GLY A 112 22.62 0.99 18.37
N LEU A 113 23.27 2.09 18.74
CA LEU A 113 22.75 3.43 18.44
C LEU A 113 22.70 3.68 16.93
N THR A 114 23.74 3.31 16.19
CA THR A 114 23.83 3.62 14.75
C THR A 114 22.81 2.80 13.97
N TYR A 115 22.55 1.55 14.38
CA TYR A 115 21.46 0.74 13.83
C TYR A 115 20.13 1.49 13.88
N ILE A 116 19.75 1.97 15.07
CA ILE A 116 18.46 2.65 15.28
C ILE A 116 18.36 3.92 14.44
N LEU A 117 19.47 4.67 14.34
CA LEU A 117 19.51 5.91 13.57
C LEU A 117 19.31 5.64 12.07
N LEU A 118 20.11 4.74 11.50
CA LEU A 118 20.05 4.40 10.08
C LEU A 118 18.72 3.75 9.71
N HIS A 119 18.13 2.95 10.61
CA HIS A 119 16.80 2.38 10.43
C HIS A 119 15.72 3.48 10.27
N ASN A 120 15.68 4.46 11.19
CA ASN A 120 14.70 5.54 11.12
C ASN A 120 14.89 6.43 9.88
N ALA A 121 16.14 6.65 9.46
CA ALA A 121 16.42 7.36 8.21
C ALA A 121 15.98 6.58 6.96
N ALA A 122 16.13 5.25 6.97
CA ALA A 122 15.71 4.38 5.88
C ALA A 122 14.19 4.38 5.67
N ASP A 123 13.39 4.46 6.74
CA ASP A 123 11.93 4.58 6.65
C ASP A 123 11.51 5.82 5.84
N ILE A 124 12.23 6.92 6.00
CA ILE A 124 11.96 8.16 5.29
C ILE A 124 12.46 8.06 3.85
N THR A 125 13.71 7.66 3.64
CA THR A 125 14.32 7.63 2.31
C THR A 125 13.71 6.58 1.38
N GLY A 126 13.28 5.42 1.88
CA GLY A 126 12.56 4.40 1.10
C GLY A 126 11.08 4.73 0.87
N GLY A 127 10.50 5.59 1.73
CA GLY A 127 9.14 6.10 1.61
C GLY A 127 8.95 7.07 0.44
N ARG A 128 7.69 7.38 0.10
CA ARG A 128 7.40 8.52 -0.80
C ARG A 128 7.87 9.82 -0.15
N GLY A 129 8.16 10.85 -0.97
CA GLY A 129 8.56 12.19 -0.49
C GLY A 129 7.55 12.90 0.44
N MET A 130 6.37 12.33 0.65
CA MET A 130 5.34 12.83 1.57
C MET A 130 5.53 12.32 3.01
N ILE A 131 6.27 11.21 3.21
CA ILE A 131 6.69 10.77 4.56
C ILE A 131 7.72 11.75 5.06
N ASN A 132 7.39 12.41 6.17
CA ASN A 132 8.15 13.51 6.70
C ASN A 132 9.10 13.05 7.81
N GLY A 133 8.69 12.12 8.67
CA GLY A 133 9.49 11.67 9.81
C GLY A 133 9.21 10.25 10.29
N SER A 134 10.19 9.66 10.97
CA SER A 134 10.14 8.36 11.64
C SER A 134 10.95 8.43 12.94
N GLY A 135 10.45 7.81 14.01
CA GLY A 135 11.15 7.82 15.29
C GLY A 135 10.65 6.77 16.26
N ILE A 136 11.47 6.55 17.29
CA ILE A 136 11.17 5.64 18.40
C ILE A 136 11.36 6.42 19.69
N PHE A 137 10.40 6.33 20.59
CA PHE A 137 10.40 7.10 21.83
C PHE A 137 10.22 6.17 23.02
N PHE A 138 11.23 6.10 23.87
CA PHE A 138 11.20 5.30 25.08
C PHE A 138 10.54 6.07 26.22
N ASP A 139 9.93 5.34 27.15
CA ASP A 139 9.48 5.95 28.39
C ASP A 139 10.68 6.26 29.31
N GLN A 140 10.43 7.05 30.36
CA GLN A 140 11.48 7.50 31.27
C GLN A 140 12.20 6.32 31.95
N ASP A 141 13.53 6.33 31.87
CA ASP A 141 14.43 5.37 32.52
C ASP A 141 14.14 3.91 32.16
N LYS A 142 13.77 3.67 30.89
CA LYS A 142 13.38 2.34 30.36
C LYS A 142 14.37 1.69 29.40
N TYR A 143 15.23 2.46 28.74
CA TYR A 143 16.16 1.92 27.75
C TYR A 143 17.53 1.62 28.38
N TYR A 144 18.07 0.43 28.09
CA TYR A 144 19.38 -0.02 28.54
C TYR A 144 20.41 0.12 27.40
N PRO A 145 21.24 1.18 27.38
CA PRO A 145 22.25 1.32 26.33
C PRO A 145 23.46 0.43 26.59
N HIS A 146 23.71 -0.54 25.70
CA HIS A 146 24.94 -1.33 25.71
C HIS A 146 26.10 -0.62 24.96
N TRP A 147 25.79 0.38 24.14
CA TRP A 147 26.75 1.12 23.30
C TRP A 147 27.52 2.23 24.05
N TYR A 148 27.25 2.48 25.34
CA TYR A 148 28.09 3.38 26.15
C TYR A 148 29.22 2.62 26.84
N LYS A 149 30.45 3.15 26.77
CA LYS A 149 31.58 2.60 27.52
C LYS A 149 31.34 2.77 29.03
N ASN A 150 31.53 1.69 29.79
CA ASN A 150 31.40 1.68 31.27
C ASN A 150 30.01 2.05 31.83
N TYR A 151 28.94 1.98 31.02
CA TYR A 151 27.55 2.25 31.45
C TYR A 151 26.63 1.04 31.22
N PHE A 152 27.08 -0.15 31.61
CA PHE A 152 26.31 -1.39 31.47
C PHE A 152 25.26 -1.54 32.60
N ASN A 153 24.10 -2.15 32.32
CA ASN A 153 22.99 -2.40 33.26
C ASN A 153 22.33 -1.17 33.92
N LYS A 154 22.51 0.02 33.35
CA LYS A 154 21.83 1.24 33.81
C LYS A 154 20.91 1.74 32.72
N THR A 155 19.79 2.33 33.09
CA THR A 155 18.87 2.93 32.13
C THR A 155 19.20 4.39 31.89
N ILE A 156 18.94 4.88 30.68
CA ILE A 156 19.03 6.31 30.37
C ILE A 156 17.65 6.96 30.40
N SER A 157 17.66 8.24 30.81
CA SER A 157 16.45 9.05 30.82
C SER A 157 16.13 9.53 29.42
N LEU A 158 14.84 9.40 29.07
CA LEU A 158 14.19 9.91 27.85
C LEU A 158 15.07 9.71 26.62
N PHE A 159 15.06 8.52 26.04
CA PHE A 159 15.75 8.23 24.79
C PHE A 159 14.75 8.27 23.64
N GLY A 160 14.98 9.12 22.64
CA GLY A 160 14.03 9.35 21.58
C GLY A 160 14.67 9.74 20.25
N PRO A 161 15.33 8.83 19.52
CA PRO A 161 15.85 9.13 18.19
C PRO A 161 14.72 9.40 17.20
N TYR A 162 14.68 10.61 16.64
CA TYR A 162 13.67 11.05 15.68
C TYR A 162 14.35 11.64 14.44
N ALA A 163 14.00 11.10 13.27
CA ALA A 163 14.49 11.53 11.97
C ALA A 163 13.39 12.26 11.20
N TRP A 164 13.76 13.28 10.41
CA TRP A 164 12.86 13.98 9.50
C TRP A 164 13.58 14.49 8.25
N ARG A 165 12.81 14.80 7.20
CA ARG A 165 13.34 15.46 5.99
C ARG A 165 13.68 16.91 6.29
N ALA A 166 14.96 17.26 6.15
CA ALA A 166 15.42 18.63 6.27
C ALA A 166 15.39 19.34 4.92
N ASP A 167 15.11 20.64 4.94
CA ASP A 167 15.26 21.50 3.77
C ASP A 167 16.77 21.77 3.54
N ASP A 168 17.25 21.41 2.36
CA ASP A 168 18.64 21.53 1.95
C ASP A 168 18.88 22.65 0.93
N PHE A 169 17.87 23.48 0.63
CA PHE A 169 17.99 24.55 -0.36
C PHE A 169 19.13 25.54 -0.06
N TYR A 170 19.33 25.87 1.22
CA TYR A 170 20.39 26.78 1.67
C TYR A 170 21.62 26.05 2.25
N ASP A 171 21.72 24.73 2.04
CA ASP A 171 22.84 23.97 2.58
C ASP A 171 24.12 24.21 1.76
N ALA A 172 25.25 24.35 2.44
CA ALA A 172 26.53 24.64 1.78
C ALA A 172 26.97 23.51 0.82
N PHE A 173 26.49 22.30 1.05
CA PHE A 173 26.77 21.12 0.24
C PHE A 173 25.84 21.01 -0.99
N ASN A 174 24.69 21.68 -0.97
CA ASN A 174 23.77 21.75 -2.09
C ASN A 174 24.10 22.94 -3.00
N TRP A 175 25.20 22.82 -3.74
CA TRP A 175 25.68 23.88 -4.64
C TRP A 175 24.67 24.28 -5.72
N LYS A 176 23.74 23.39 -6.08
CA LYS A 176 22.66 23.68 -7.06
C LYS A 176 21.54 24.54 -6.48
N HIS A 177 21.43 24.63 -5.15
CA HIS A 177 20.32 25.31 -4.46
C HIS A 177 18.96 24.83 -5.02
N GLU A 178 18.84 23.52 -5.22
CA GLU A 178 17.62 22.86 -5.68
C GLU A 178 17.03 22.05 -4.53
N TRP A 179 15.71 21.98 -4.42
CA TRP A 179 15.03 21.20 -3.38
C TRP A 179 15.18 19.71 -3.71
N THR A 180 16.05 18.97 -3.01
CA THR A 180 16.33 17.57 -3.39
C THR A 180 15.51 16.56 -2.60
N ASN A 181 14.98 16.91 -1.42
CA ASN A 181 14.33 15.98 -0.48
C ASN A 181 15.24 14.80 -0.02
N HIS A 182 16.55 14.82 -0.30
CA HIS A 182 17.46 13.71 0.02
C HIS A 182 18.26 13.92 1.32
N THR A 183 18.07 15.05 1.99
CA THR A 183 18.75 15.35 3.26
C THR A 183 17.85 15.01 4.44
N ILE A 184 18.34 14.13 5.30
CA ILE A 184 17.67 13.69 6.52
C ILE A 184 18.44 14.23 7.72
N GLN A 185 17.72 14.87 8.63
CA GLN A 185 18.25 15.30 9.93
C GLN A 185 17.65 14.42 11.02
N GLN A 186 18.47 14.06 11.99
CA GLN A 186 18.07 13.18 13.07
C GLN A 186 18.68 13.62 14.39
N GLU A 187 17.84 13.63 15.44
CA GLU A 187 18.22 14.07 16.78
C GLU A 187 17.65 13.12 17.84
N ASP A 188 18.36 12.95 18.95
CA ASP A 188 17.76 12.41 20.17
C ASP A 188 16.92 13.51 20.84
N ILE A 189 15.62 13.53 20.53
CA ILE A 189 14.72 14.55 21.05
C ILE A 189 14.37 14.36 22.52
N GLY A 190 14.95 13.36 23.20
CA GLY A 190 14.92 13.25 24.65
C GLY A 190 16.10 13.93 25.35
N ALA A 191 17.14 14.32 24.61
CA ALA A 191 18.24 15.13 25.12
C ALA A 191 17.91 16.63 25.08
N GLY A 192 18.46 17.39 26.04
CA GLY A 192 18.32 18.84 26.16
C GLY A 192 17.43 19.28 27.33
N ARG A 193 17.80 20.41 27.95
CA ARG A 193 17.23 20.89 29.22
C ARG A 193 15.73 21.25 29.15
N ASP A 194 15.25 21.77 28.01
CA ASP A 194 13.87 22.25 27.85
C ASP A 194 13.16 21.77 26.56
N HIS A 195 13.87 21.00 25.71
CA HIS A 195 13.40 20.58 24.38
C HIS A 195 13.00 19.10 24.30
N HIS A 196 12.92 18.39 25.42
CA HIS A 196 12.59 16.96 25.43
C HIS A 196 11.12 16.69 25.06
N TYR A 197 10.81 15.54 24.45
CA TYR A 197 9.45 15.21 23.95
C TYR A 197 8.36 15.10 25.03
N THR A 198 8.73 14.93 26.30
CA THR A 198 7.77 14.97 27.44
C THR A 198 7.54 16.39 27.97
N SER A 199 8.31 17.37 27.49
CA SER A 199 8.27 18.75 27.94
C SER A 199 6.90 19.36 27.71
N ARG A 200 6.45 20.19 28.65
CA ARG A 200 5.28 21.04 28.44
C ARG A 200 5.53 22.09 27.35
N TYR A 201 6.68 22.23 26.73
CA TYR A 201 6.82 23.12 25.57
C TYR A 201 6.56 22.38 24.25
N ASN A 202 6.77 21.06 24.21
CA ASN A 202 6.45 20.19 23.08
C ASN A 202 5.04 19.59 23.23
N ARG A 203 4.00 20.45 23.33
CA ARG A 203 2.62 20.04 23.69
C ARG A 203 1.84 19.33 22.58
N ALA A 204 2.46 19.11 21.43
CA ALA A 204 1.82 18.54 20.24
C ALA A 204 1.86 17.00 20.18
N TYR A 205 2.78 16.38 20.92
CA TYR A 205 2.99 14.92 20.95
C TYR A 205 1.95 14.19 21.83
N GLU A 206 0.69 14.20 21.39
CA GLU A 206 -0.41 13.48 22.05
C GLU A 206 -0.13 11.98 22.18
N TRP A 207 0.66 11.43 21.25
CA TRP A 207 1.06 10.03 21.21
C TRP A 207 1.75 9.54 22.48
N TYR A 208 2.56 10.39 23.15
CA TYR A 208 3.26 10.00 24.38
C TYR A 208 2.25 9.58 25.44
N ARG A 209 1.16 10.34 25.61
CA ARG A 209 0.13 10.07 26.61
C ARG A 209 -0.82 8.93 26.24
N LYS A 210 -0.94 8.58 24.96
CA LYS A 210 -1.84 7.50 24.51
C LYS A 210 -1.33 6.12 24.91
N TRP A 211 -0.02 5.91 24.86
CA TRP A 211 0.58 4.58 25.05
C TRP A 211 1.56 4.49 26.23
N LEU A 212 2.19 5.60 26.65
CA LEU A 212 3.16 5.62 27.74
C LEU A 212 2.58 6.38 28.96
N PRO A 213 2.59 5.80 30.17
CA PRO A 213 2.02 6.43 31.36
C PRO A 213 2.95 7.48 31.98
N ASP A 214 2.41 8.66 32.34
CA ASP A 214 3.12 9.62 33.22
C ASP A 214 3.06 9.09 34.68
N GLN A 215 3.97 8.19 35.02
CA GLN A 215 4.04 7.58 36.36
C GLN A 215 4.48 8.58 37.45
N THR A 216 4.92 9.79 37.09
CA THR A 216 5.51 10.74 38.05
C THR A 216 4.47 11.64 38.74
N ARG A 217 3.24 11.74 38.20
CA ARG A 217 2.21 12.64 38.73
C ARG A 217 1.19 12.01 39.67
N ASN A 218 1.06 10.67 39.67
CA ASN A 218 0.09 9.97 40.51
C ASN A 218 0.78 8.97 41.44
N ASN A 219 1.19 9.45 42.63
CA ASN A 219 1.34 8.62 43.85
C ASN A 219 -0.01 8.09 44.37
N ARG A 220 -0.91 7.75 43.46
CA ARG A 220 -2.06 6.88 43.69
C ARG A 220 -2.01 5.95 42.51
N MET A 221 -1.57 4.70 42.72
CA MET A 221 -1.92 3.61 41.80
C MET A 221 -3.44 3.72 41.58
N PRO A 222 -3.92 4.17 40.41
CA PRO A 222 -5.28 3.85 40.06
C PRO A 222 -5.24 2.34 39.86
N ASN A 223 -6.26 1.66 40.35
CA ASN A 223 -6.44 0.23 40.16
C ASN A 223 -6.83 -0.04 38.69
N ASP A 224 -6.06 0.50 37.75
CA ASP A 224 -6.35 0.47 36.33
C ASP A 224 -5.83 -0.85 35.77
N ARG A 225 -6.78 -1.74 35.52
CA ARG A 225 -6.56 -3.04 34.90
C ARG A 225 -6.28 -2.91 33.39
N SER A 226 -6.29 -1.70 32.83
CA SER A 226 -6.15 -1.43 31.39
C SER A 226 -4.74 -1.69 30.82
N ASN A 227 -3.69 -1.67 31.63
CA ASN A 227 -2.29 -1.90 31.20
C ASN A 227 -1.65 -3.15 31.82
N ARG A 228 -2.46 -4.04 32.39
CA ARG A 228 -2.04 -5.39 32.78
C ARG A 228 -2.65 -6.37 31.79
N PHE A 229 -1.91 -6.73 30.75
CA PHE A 229 -2.19 -7.96 30.01
C PHE A 229 -1.83 -9.13 30.93
N ILE A 230 -2.78 -9.55 31.77
CA ILE A 230 -2.74 -10.87 32.42
C ILE A 230 -3.34 -11.82 31.40
N ILE A 231 -2.50 -12.49 30.62
CA ILE A 231 -2.91 -13.62 29.78
C ILE A 231 -2.47 -14.88 30.54
N PRO A 232 -3.35 -15.90 30.67
CA PRO A 232 -2.99 -17.16 31.32
C PRO A 232 -1.79 -17.81 30.62
N PRO A 233 -1.02 -18.65 31.34
CA PRO A 233 0.11 -19.38 30.75
C PRO A 233 -0.34 -20.14 29.49
N PRO A 234 0.57 -20.34 28.52
CA PRO A 234 0.26 -21.08 27.29
C PRO A 234 -0.42 -22.39 27.66
N TYR A 235 -1.56 -22.66 27.04
CA TYR A 235 -2.29 -23.91 27.17
C TYR A 235 -1.30 -25.06 26.86
N LEU A 236 -0.85 -25.73 27.93
CA LEU A 236 -0.28 -27.06 27.81
C LEU A 236 -1.30 -27.92 27.07
N PRO A 237 -0.90 -28.68 26.04
CA PRO A 237 -1.82 -29.55 25.34
C PRO A 237 -2.43 -30.51 26.37
N THR A 238 -3.74 -30.46 26.51
CA THR A 238 -4.51 -31.41 27.31
C THR A 238 -4.50 -32.76 26.59
N ASN A 239 -3.44 -33.54 26.80
CA ASN A 239 -3.49 -34.96 26.48
C ASN A 239 -4.29 -35.64 27.58
N ASN A 240 -5.55 -35.97 27.24
CA ASN A 240 -6.24 -37.11 27.82
C ASN A 240 -5.44 -38.36 27.46
N ASP A 241 -4.49 -38.75 28.30
CA ASP A 241 -4.10 -40.14 28.49
C ASP A 241 -3.68 -40.30 29.96
N THR A 242 -4.51 -41.05 30.66
CA THR A 242 -4.32 -41.48 32.04
C THR A 242 -3.15 -42.45 32.16
N ASP A 243 -2.56 -42.46 33.35
CA ASP A 243 -1.57 -43.40 33.90
C ASP A 243 -0.12 -43.10 33.56
N LEU A 244 0.61 -42.50 34.52
CA LEU A 244 2.02 -42.80 34.84
C LEU A 244 2.40 -42.25 36.24
N ASP A 245 2.31 -43.18 37.21
CA ASP A 245 3.00 -43.41 38.48
C ASP A 245 3.61 -42.27 39.35
N ASP A 246 3.10 -42.13 40.57
CA ASP A 246 3.42 -41.18 41.66
C ASP A 246 4.80 -41.38 42.34
N ASN A 247 5.73 -42.12 41.72
CA ASN A 247 6.99 -42.51 42.37
C ASN A 247 8.23 -41.70 41.93
N GLU A 248 8.15 -40.83 40.92
CA GLU A 248 9.28 -39.95 40.55
C GLU A 248 9.42 -38.70 41.44
N TRP A 249 8.34 -38.26 42.10
CA TRP A 249 8.36 -37.05 42.95
C TRP A 249 9.13 -37.21 44.26
N LYS A 250 9.45 -38.45 44.68
CA LYS A 250 10.21 -38.70 45.92
C LYS A 250 11.72 -38.75 45.73
N MET A 251 12.24 -38.95 44.51
CA MET A 251 13.70 -38.95 44.28
C MET A 251 14.29 -37.54 44.08
N MET A 252 13.48 -36.52 43.80
CA MET A 252 13.99 -35.14 43.61
C MET A 252 14.18 -34.35 44.91
N ASN A 253 13.59 -34.76 46.03
CA ASN A 253 13.64 -34.01 47.29
C ASN A 253 14.68 -34.51 48.32
N GLU A 254 15.51 -35.51 47.99
CA GLU A 254 16.56 -36.03 48.89
C GLU A 254 17.99 -35.59 48.54
N LYS A 255 18.18 -34.70 47.55
CA LYS A 255 19.52 -34.18 47.18
C LYS A 255 19.81 -32.73 47.56
N THR A 256 18.98 -32.10 48.40
CA THR A 256 19.30 -30.79 48.99
C THR A 256 19.86 -30.98 50.39
N ASN A 257 21.08 -31.49 50.50
CA ASN A 257 21.93 -31.41 51.69
C ASN A 257 23.35 -31.86 51.34
N GLU A 258 24.06 -31.08 50.53
CA GLU A 258 25.52 -31.13 50.47
C GLU A 258 26.07 -29.74 50.12
N THR A 259 26.46 -29.04 51.19
CA THR A 259 27.54 -28.05 51.35
C THR A 259 27.83 -27.05 50.22
N ASP A 260 27.59 -25.78 50.59
CA ASP A 260 28.28 -24.56 50.19
C ASP A 260 29.73 -24.78 49.71
N ASP A 261 29.98 -24.69 48.40
CA ASP A 261 31.19 -24.07 47.80
C ASP A 261 31.23 -24.10 46.24
N ASP A 262 30.32 -24.81 45.55
CA ASP A 262 30.40 -24.99 44.09
C ASP A 262 29.52 -24.05 43.22
N ASP A 263 28.73 -23.15 43.82
CA ASP A 263 27.76 -22.29 43.10
C ASP A 263 28.39 -21.12 42.32
N ALA A 264 29.73 -20.99 42.36
CA ALA A 264 30.48 -20.03 41.54
C ALA A 264 30.79 -20.56 40.12
N ALA A 265 30.63 -21.87 39.85
CA ALA A 265 31.00 -22.47 38.57
C ALA A 265 29.87 -22.50 37.52
N LEU A 266 28.60 -22.33 37.92
CA LEU A 266 27.45 -22.32 36.99
C LEU A 266 27.12 -20.92 36.41
N LYS A 267 27.93 -19.89 36.72
CA LYS A 267 27.72 -18.50 36.25
C LYS A 267 28.57 -18.10 35.04
N ARG A 268 29.28 -19.03 34.42
CA ARG A 268 29.95 -18.80 33.13
C ARG A 268 29.86 -20.05 32.29
N LYS A 269 28.77 -20.21 31.52
CA LYS A 269 28.87 -21.09 30.35
C LYS A 269 29.99 -20.53 29.47
N PRO A 270 31.04 -21.30 29.15
CA PRO A 270 32.14 -20.78 28.35
C PRO A 270 31.57 -20.34 27.00
N LEU A 271 32.08 -19.22 26.48
CA LEU A 271 31.70 -18.59 25.20
C LEU A 271 31.57 -19.60 24.04
N HIS A 272 32.31 -20.71 24.12
CA HIS A 272 32.33 -21.81 23.17
C HIS A 272 31.02 -22.63 23.13
N THR A 273 30.33 -22.83 24.26
CA THR A 273 29.07 -23.59 24.32
C THR A 273 27.89 -22.80 23.76
N VAL A 274 27.92 -21.47 23.89
CA VAL A 274 26.92 -20.56 23.28
C VAL A 274 27.12 -20.51 21.75
N GLN A 275 28.37 -20.43 21.28
CA GLN A 275 28.70 -20.47 19.85
C GLN A 275 28.32 -21.79 19.14
N LEU A 276 28.33 -22.93 19.85
CA LEU A 276 27.88 -24.22 19.33
C LEU A 276 26.35 -24.30 19.20
N LEU A 277 25.60 -23.76 20.17
CA LEU A 277 24.13 -23.70 20.13
C LEU A 277 23.60 -22.73 19.06
N LEU A 278 24.31 -21.63 18.79
CA LEU A 278 24.00 -20.69 17.72
C LEU A 278 24.27 -21.29 16.33
N ALA A 279 25.39 -21.99 16.16
CA ALA A 279 25.72 -22.70 14.92
C ALA A 279 24.63 -23.72 14.54
N ASP A 280 24.20 -24.53 15.51
CA ASP A 280 23.14 -25.55 15.35
C ASP A 280 21.77 -24.95 14.96
N ARG A 281 21.51 -23.67 15.27
CA ARG A 281 20.25 -23.00 14.89
C ARG A 281 20.24 -22.54 13.43
N MET A 282 21.33 -21.96 12.92
CA MET A 282 21.39 -21.59 11.50
C MET A 282 21.27 -22.82 10.59
N TYR A 283 21.86 -23.95 11.01
CA TYR A 283 21.64 -25.23 10.32
C TYR A 283 20.18 -25.68 10.39
N ARG A 284 19.48 -25.48 11.52
CA ARG A 284 18.04 -25.78 11.61
C ARG A 284 17.16 -24.94 10.68
N LEU A 285 17.41 -23.63 10.57
CA LEU A 285 16.67 -22.74 9.65
C LEU A 285 16.92 -23.07 8.17
N ARG A 286 18.04 -23.75 7.89
CA ARG A 286 18.39 -24.27 6.57
C ARG A 286 17.61 -25.53 6.22
N ASP A 287 17.39 -26.39 7.21
CA ASP A 287 16.74 -27.68 7.04
C ASP A 287 15.22 -27.58 7.06
N ALA A 288 14.64 -26.71 7.90
CA ALA A 288 13.20 -26.50 8.02
C ALA A 288 12.84 -25.06 8.42
N PRO A 289 11.67 -24.55 8.01
CA PRO A 289 11.18 -23.27 8.49
C PRO A 289 10.87 -23.33 9.98
N GLU A 290 11.31 -22.31 10.70
CA GLU A 290 11.02 -22.12 12.12
C GLU A 290 9.86 -21.15 12.29
N ILE A 291 8.90 -21.51 13.15
CA ILE A 291 7.78 -20.65 13.50
C ILE A 291 8.20 -19.81 14.71
N PHE A 292 8.17 -18.49 14.56
CA PHE A 292 8.44 -17.54 15.62
C PHE A 292 7.14 -17.03 16.24
N GLU A 293 7.10 -17.06 17.56
CA GLU A 293 6.04 -16.48 18.39
C GLU A 293 6.68 -15.49 19.37
N PHE A 294 6.16 -14.27 19.41
CA PHE A 294 6.60 -13.21 20.32
C PHE A 294 5.46 -12.26 20.61
N TYR A 295 5.61 -11.45 21.66
CA TYR A 295 4.59 -10.48 22.05
C TYR A 295 4.77 -9.19 21.25
N GLY A 296 3.89 -8.99 20.28
CA GLY A 296 3.85 -7.77 19.47
C GLY A 296 2.94 -6.68 20.05
N PRO A 297 2.72 -5.58 19.30
CA PRO A 297 1.66 -4.62 19.58
C PRO A 297 0.28 -5.30 19.65
N PRO A 298 -0.73 -4.64 20.26
CA PRO A 298 -2.06 -5.19 20.47
C PRO A 298 -2.68 -5.80 19.21
N HIS A 299 -3.48 -6.83 19.39
CA HIS A 299 -4.10 -7.52 18.27
C HIS A 299 -5.06 -6.55 17.54
N PRO A 300 -5.20 -6.67 16.22
CA PRO A 300 -6.30 -6.11 15.41
C PRO A 300 -7.68 -6.02 16.06
N GLU A 301 -8.04 -6.99 16.90
CA GLU A 301 -9.36 -7.13 17.53
C GLU A 301 -9.48 -6.40 18.86
N ASP A 302 -8.35 -5.98 19.42
CA ASP A 302 -8.36 -5.20 20.66
C ASP A 302 -9.03 -3.85 20.39
N PRO A 303 -9.83 -3.30 21.34
CA PRO A 303 -10.56 -2.04 21.14
C PRO A 303 -9.68 -0.85 20.75
N ILE A 304 -8.43 -0.86 21.19
CA ILE A 304 -7.43 0.17 20.87
C ILE A 304 -6.77 -0.11 19.52
N GLY A 305 -6.68 -1.39 19.14
CA GLY A 305 -5.98 -1.87 17.95
C GLY A 305 -4.45 -1.72 18.02
N PRO A 306 -3.73 -2.24 17.00
CA PRO A 306 -2.27 -2.23 16.95
C PRO A 306 -1.68 -0.84 16.72
N THR A 307 -2.43 0.08 16.09
CA THR A 307 -1.90 1.39 15.69
C THR A 307 -2.96 2.45 15.88
N LEU A 308 -2.57 3.55 16.51
CA LEU A 308 -3.40 4.72 16.75
C LEU A 308 -2.97 5.89 15.87
N TRP A 309 -3.94 6.70 15.50
CA TRP A 309 -3.71 7.98 14.82
C TRP A 309 -3.72 9.12 15.85
N THR A 310 -2.83 10.10 15.68
CA THR A 310 -2.85 11.36 16.45
C THR A 310 -3.75 12.38 15.80
N ARG A 311 -4.05 13.49 16.48
CA ARG A 311 -4.56 14.68 15.78
C ARG A 311 -3.43 15.31 14.95
N PRO A 312 -3.72 15.95 13.81
CA PRO A 312 -2.69 16.68 13.07
C PRO A 312 -2.14 17.84 13.90
N TYR A 313 -0.84 18.05 13.86
CA TYR A 313 -0.18 19.08 14.66
C TYR A 313 1.00 19.72 13.95
N PHE A 314 1.42 20.89 14.41
CA PHE A 314 2.59 21.57 13.89
C PHE A 314 3.85 21.18 14.67
N ASP A 315 4.84 20.59 14.00
CA ASP A 315 6.11 20.17 14.59
C ASP A 315 7.10 21.34 14.67
N CYS A 316 7.02 22.09 15.77
CA CYS A 316 7.77 23.31 16.00
C CYS A 316 9.25 23.06 16.34
N GLY A 317 10.17 23.72 15.63
CA GLY A 317 11.60 23.68 15.92
C GLY A 317 12.37 22.50 15.30
N ARG A 318 11.68 21.62 14.58
CA ARG A 318 12.27 20.46 13.89
C ARG A 318 11.90 20.49 12.41
N SER A 319 10.89 19.72 12.00
CA SER A 319 10.45 19.70 10.60
C SER A 319 9.71 20.97 10.18
N ASN A 320 9.18 21.76 11.14
CA ASN A 320 8.47 23.01 10.93
C ASN A 320 7.29 22.90 9.94
N LYS A 321 6.63 21.74 9.95
CA LYS A 321 5.49 21.41 9.09
C LYS A 321 4.30 20.96 9.92
N TRP A 322 3.12 21.03 9.32
CA TRP A 322 1.95 20.34 9.81
C TRP A 322 2.07 18.86 9.48
N VAL A 323 2.07 18.01 10.51
CA VAL A 323 2.26 16.57 10.39
C VAL A 323 1.07 15.82 10.95
N PHE A 324 0.90 14.60 10.45
CA PHE A 324 -0.09 13.64 10.94
C PHE A 324 0.60 12.30 11.18
N SER A 325 0.38 11.71 12.36
CA SER A 325 1.25 10.64 12.85
C SER A 325 0.46 9.36 13.16
N ALA A 326 1.04 8.22 12.76
CA ALA A 326 0.64 6.88 13.16
C ALA A 326 1.57 6.38 14.29
N VAL A 327 1.01 5.69 15.28
CA VAL A 327 1.72 5.32 16.52
C VAL A 327 1.42 3.89 16.91
N SER A 328 2.45 3.10 17.16
CA SER A 328 2.34 1.70 17.60
C SER A 328 3.24 1.46 18.82
N PRO A 329 2.77 0.77 19.87
CA PRO A 329 3.56 0.51 21.07
C PRO A 329 4.60 -0.61 20.83
N ILE A 330 5.76 -0.48 21.47
CA ILE A 330 6.81 -1.50 21.54
C ILE A 330 6.69 -2.20 22.89
N VAL A 331 6.59 -3.53 22.87
CA VAL A 331 6.30 -4.36 24.03
C VAL A 331 7.52 -5.17 24.41
N ASP A 332 7.83 -5.20 25.70
CA ASP A 332 8.97 -5.93 26.24
C ASP A 332 8.72 -6.34 27.70
N ILE A 333 9.52 -7.29 28.19
CA ILE A 333 9.55 -7.72 29.58
C ILE A 333 10.31 -6.67 30.39
N TYR A 334 9.63 -6.05 31.36
CA TYR A 334 10.27 -5.03 32.20
C TYR A 334 9.98 -5.18 33.70
N PRO A 335 11.01 -5.27 34.58
CA PRO A 335 12.46 -5.17 34.29
C PRO A 335 13.07 -6.52 33.83
N ARG A 336 14.07 -6.49 32.93
CA ARG A 336 14.70 -7.71 32.36
C ARG A 336 15.61 -8.47 33.33
N HIS A 337 16.22 -7.79 34.29
CA HIS A 337 17.25 -8.36 35.18
C HIS A 337 16.79 -8.60 36.62
N THR A 338 15.53 -8.95 36.84
CA THR A 338 15.04 -9.31 38.19
C THR A 338 15.30 -10.78 38.51
N GLU A 339 15.73 -11.06 39.74
CA GLU A 339 15.88 -12.44 40.25
C GLU A 339 14.54 -13.20 40.35
N HIS A 340 13.41 -12.48 40.25
CA HIS A 340 12.07 -13.01 40.42
C HIS A 340 11.36 -13.11 39.07
N GLN A 341 11.72 -14.14 38.28
CA GLN A 341 11.18 -14.36 36.92
C GLN A 341 9.66 -14.54 36.88
N HIS A 342 9.04 -15.00 37.97
CA HIS A 342 7.59 -15.24 38.08
C HIS A 342 6.73 -13.96 38.17
N PHE A 343 7.34 -12.76 38.30
CA PHE A 343 6.64 -11.47 38.24
C PHE A 343 6.84 -10.71 36.93
N GLN A 344 7.45 -11.34 35.93
CA GLN A 344 7.67 -10.72 34.61
C GLN A 344 6.33 -10.53 33.90
N THR A 345 6.01 -9.28 33.58
CA THR A 345 4.79 -8.89 32.86
C THR A 345 5.19 -8.07 31.65
N MET A 346 4.50 -8.31 30.53
CA MET A 346 4.69 -7.54 29.30
C MET A 346 4.20 -6.10 29.52
N LYS A 347 5.05 -5.13 29.17
CA LYS A 347 4.77 -3.70 29.32
C LYS A 347 5.16 -2.94 28.05
N ASN A 348 4.44 -1.86 27.78
CA ASN A 348 4.83 -0.91 26.75
C ASN A 348 6.09 -0.17 27.23
N LEU A 349 7.20 -0.38 26.54
CA LEU A 349 8.50 0.21 26.85
C LEU A 349 8.71 1.52 26.09
N ALA A 350 8.25 1.53 24.85
CA ALA A 350 8.46 2.61 23.89
C ALA A 350 7.30 2.67 22.89
N VAL A 351 7.33 3.67 22.03
CA VAL A 351 6.40 3.83 20.91
C VAL A 351 7.16 4.10 19.62
N ALA A 352 6.76 3.44 18.55
CA ALA A 352 7.19 3.74 17.20
C ALA A 352 6.21 4.73 16.56
N VAL A 353 6.74 5.78 15.92
CA VAL A 353 5.96 6.86 15.30
C VAL A 353 6.43 7.06 13.87
N ALA A 354 5.47 7.16 12.95
CA ALA A 354 5.70 7.52 11.56
C ALA A 354 4.79 8.69 11.16
N GLU A 355 5.31 9.64 10.40
CA GLU A 355 4.64 10.93 10.15
C GLU A 355 4.57 11.28 8.67
N ILE A 356 3.43 11.83 8.26
CA ILE A 356 3.18 12.34 6.91
C ILE A 356 2.90 13.84 6.95
N ASP A 357 3.30 14.55 5.90
CA ASP A 357 2.93 15.95 5.70
C ASP A 357 1.41 16.10 5.53
N PHE A 358 0.78 16.90 6.38
CA PHE A 358 -0.66 17.12 6.39
C PHE A 358 -1.17 17.84 5.14
N ILE A 359 -0.38 18.77 4.59
CA ILE A 359 -0.80 19.60 3.44
C ILE A 359 -0.96 18.74 2.17
N MET A 360 -0.28 17.61 2.17
CA MET A 360 -0.28 16.67 1.06
C MET A 360 -1.48 15.70 1.10
N MET A 361 -2.30 15.73 2.14
CA MET A 361 -3.49 14.88 2.28
C MET A 361 -4.72 15.45 1.58
N ASP A 362 -5.43 14.60 0.85
CA ASP A 362 -6.70 14.96 0.21
C ASP A 362 -7.83 15.16 1.24
N ILE A 363 -8.62 16.21 1.01
CA ILE A 363 -9.87 16.49 1.73
C ILE A 363 -11.08 15.92 0.98
N ASN A 364 -12.15 15.60 1.71
CA ASN A 364 -13.43 15.20 1.11
C ASN A 364 -14.49 16.29 1.33
N GLN A 365 -14.82 17.02 0.28
CA GLN A 365 -15.81 18.10 0.35
C GLN A 365 -17.26 17.62 0.18
N CYS A 366 -17.45 16.39 -0.30
CA CYS A 366 -18.77 15.85 -0.60
C CYS A 366 -19.53 15.52 0.68
N ALA A 367 -20.83 15.82 0.69
CA ALA A 367 -21.72 15.35 1.75
C ALA A 367 -21.70 13.82 1.84
N GLU A 368 -21.60 13.28 3.06
CA GLU A 368 -21.71 11.84 3.26
C GLU A 368 -23.13 11.41 2.94
N ILE A 369 -23.27 10.48 1.99
CA ILE A 369 -24.52 9.74 1.80
C ILE A 369 -24.52 8.71 2.92
N ASP A 370 -25.57 8.69 3.75
CA ASP A 370 -25.84 7.69 4.78
C ASP A 370 -25.98 6.29 4.15
N LEU A 371 -24.87 5.73 3.68
CA LEU A 371 -24.74 4.38 3.22
C LEU A 371 -24.19 3.61 4.43
N ILE A 372 -25.10 2.87 5.05
CA ILE A 372 -24.93 1.95 6.18
C ILE A 372 -25.42 2.57 7.50
N ASN A 373 -26.56 2.04 7.98
CA ASN A 373 -27.03 2.11 9.37
C ASN A 373 -26.06 1.35 10.32
N ASP A 374 -24.76 1.65 10.27
CA ASP A 374 -23.78 1.16 11.24
C ASP A 374 -23.55 2.29 12.23
N THR A 375 -24.17 2.18 13.40
CA THR A 375 -24.09 3.17 14.48
C THR A 375 -22.69 3.28 15.10
N GLN A 376 -21.68 2.60 14.56
CA GLN A 376 -20.32 2.54 15.10
C GLN A 376 -19.22 3.16 14.23
N SER A 377 -19.52 3.68 13.04
CA SER A 377 -18.55 4.47 12.27
C SER A 377 -19.23 5.65 11.58
N LYS A 378 -19.72 6.60 12.39
CA LYS A 378 -20.01 7.94 11.90
C LYS A 378 -18.65 8.58 11.61
N LEU A 379 -18.16 8.40 10.39
CA LEU A 379 -16.84 8.86 9.98
C LEU A 379 -16.90 10.38 9.94
N ALA A 380 -16.45 11.04 11.01
CA ALA A 380 -16.59 12.49 11.11
C ALA A 380 -15.73 13.18 10.03
N ASN A 381 -16.38 13.68 8.98
CA ASN A 381 -15.77 14.49 7.93
C ASN A 381 -16.06 15.97 8.19
N LEU A 382 -15.04 16.73 8.60
CA LEU A 382 -15.19 18.17 8.88
C LEU A 382 -15.62 18.98 7.64
N PHE A 383 -15.25 18.52 6.44
CA PHE A 383 -15.42 19.26 5.20
C PHE A 383 -16.66 18.82 4.40
N ALA A 384 -17.47 17.90 4.94
CA ALA A 384 -18.67 17.40 4.27
C ALA A 384 -19.66 18.54 3.96
N GLY A 385 -20.17 18.57 2.73
CA GLY A 385 -21.16 19.55 2.27
C GLY A 385 -20.57 20.94 2.01
N THR A 386 -19.24 21.07 1.93
CA THR A 386 -18.60 22.30 1.46
C THR A 386 -18.56 22.40 -0.07
N ASP A 387 -18.87 21.30 -0.76
CA ASP A 387 -18.97 21.26 -2.22
C ASP A 387 -20.01 22.23 -2.77
N LYS A 388 -19.79 22.67 -4.01
CA LYS A 388 -20.68 23.58 -4.75
C LYS A 388 -21.36 22.84 -5.90
N CYS A 389 -21.64 21.55 -5.73
CA CYS A 389 -22.39 20.81 -6.74
C CYS A 389 -23.85 21.30 -6.79
N LYS A 390 -24.42 21.36 -7.99
CA LYS A 390 -25.82 21.71 -8.23
C LYS A 390 -26.76 20.58 -7.80
N PRO A 391 -28.05 20.84 -7.50
CA PRO A 391 -29.02 19.79 -7.17
C PRO A 391 -29.22 18.73 -8.27
N THR A 392 -28.91 19.07 -9.53
CA THR A 392 -28.95 18.15 -10.68
C THR A 392 -27.70 17.25 -10.77
N THR A 393 -26.71 17.48 -9.90
CA THR A 393 -25.42 16.79 -9.85
C THR A 393 -25.17 16.13 -8.49
N ARG A 394 -24.31 15.11 -8.45
CA ARG A 394 -23.81 14.43 -7.25
C ARG A 394 -22.30 14.62 -7.13
N CYS A 395 -21.80 14.78 -5.91
CA CYS A 395 -20.38 15.03 -5.65
C CYS A 395 -19.58 13.71 -5.57
N GLU A 396 -18.38 13.68 -6.16
CA GLU A 396 -17.38 12.63 -5.99
C GLU A 396 -16.00 13.28 -5.68
N PRO A 397 -15.27 12.86 -4.65
CA PRO A 397 -13.98 13.44 -4.31
C PRO A 397 -12.90 13.10 -5.34
N LEU A 398 -11.97 14.03 -5.59
CA LEU A 398 -10.77 13.82 -6.40
C LEU A 398 -9.61 13.34 -5.53
N MET A 399 -8.73 12.52 -6.10
CA MET A 399 -7.57 11.93 -5.41
C MET A 399 -6.27 12.61 -5.87
N GLY A 400 -5.29 12.73 -4.97
CA GLY A 400 -3.99 13.34 -5.24
C GLY A 400 -4.05 14.86 -5.47
N PHE A 401 -5.11 15.51 -5.00
CA PHE A 401 -5.32 16.95 -5.13
C PHE A 401 -4.64 17.74 -3.99
N GLY A 402 -4.37 17.08 -2.87
CA GLY A 402 -3.80 17.66 -1.65
C GLY A 402 -4.84 18.45 -0.84
N PHE A 403 -4.37 19.14 0.20
CA PHE A 403 -5.20 19.94 1.08
C PHE A 403 -5.57 21.27 0.40
N ARG A 404 -6.52 21.22 -0.54
CA ARG A 404 -6.94 22.36 -1.38
C ARG A 404 -8.42 22.30 -1.73
N ARG A 405 -9.04 23.47 -1.87
CA ARG A 405 -10.42 23.61 -2.36
C ARG A 405 -10.59 23.15 -3.80
N GLY A 406 -11.74 22.55 -4.08
CA GLY A 406 -12.09 22.06 -5.41
C GLY A 406 -11.59 20.65 -5.68
N GLY A 407 -11.19 19.91 -4.63
CA GLY A 407 -10.79 18.51 -4.67
C GLY A 407 -11.97 17.55 -4.85
N TYR A 408 -12.92 17.89 -5.71
CA TYR A 408 -14.11 17.09 -6.04
C TYR A 408 -14.51 17.28 -7.49
N GLN A 409 -15.40 16.44 -7.98
CA GLN A 409 -16.06 16.56 -9.28
C GLN A 409 -17.54 16.29 -9.12
N CYS A 410 -18.37 17.03 -9.86
CA CYS A 410 -19.82 16.87 -9.85
C CYS A 410 -20.24 16.01 -11.05
N LEU A 411 -20.72 14.81 -10.75
CA LEU A 411 -21.33 13.89 -11.71
C LEU A 411 -22.81 14.24 -11.90
N CYS A 412 -23.43 13.96 -13.05
CA CYS A 412 -24.89 14.06 -13.13
C CYS A 412 -25.56 13.00 -12.24
N GLN A 413 -26.67 13.36 -11.59
CA GLN A 413 -27.47 12.39 -10.83
C GLN A 413 -28.19 11.41 -11.77
N PRO A 414 -28.54 10.18 -11.30
CA PRO A 414 -29.42 9.30 -12.05
C PRO A 414 -30.70 10.01 -12.50
N GLY A 415 -31.06 9.88 -13.77
CA GLY A 415 -32.17 10.64 -14.39
C GLY A 415 -31.78 11.99 -14.98
N TYR A 416 -30.50 12.37 -14.91
CA TYR A 416 -29.95 13.55 -15.56
C TYR A 416 -28.76 13.19 -16.46
N ARG A 417 -28.47 14.03 -17.44
CA ARG A 417 -27.37 13.87 -18.40
C ARG A 417 -26.59 15.16 -18.59
N TYR A 418 -25.34 15.03 -19.02
CA TYR A 418 -24.51 16.19 -19.35
C TYR A 418 -25.05 16.95 -20.56
N PRO A 419 -24.91 18.28 -20.58
CA PRO A 419 -25.12 19.07 -21.78
C PRO A 419 -24.20 18.62 -22.93
N PRO A 420 -24.62 18.74 -24.21
CA PRO A 420 -23.83 18.24 -25.34
C PRO A 420 -22.43 18.88 -25.48
N TYR A 421 -22.25 20.09 -24.95
CA TYR A 421 -21.00 20.85 -24.98
C TYR A 421 -20.07 20.54 -23.80
N GLN A 422 -20.56 19.84 -22.77
CA GLN A 422 -19.78 19.49 -21.59
C GLN A 422 -19.16 18.11 -21.78
N ASP A 423 -17.83 18.03 -21.68
CA ASP A 423 -17.11 16.76 -21.71
C ASP A 423 -16.82 16.28 -20.29
N GLY A 424 -17.52 15.22 -19.88
CA GLY A 424 -17.37 14.60 -18.57
C GLY A 424 -17.84 15.45 -17.37
N PRO A 425 -17.45 15.06 -16.15
CA PRO A 425 -17.92 15.70 -14.93
C PRO A 425 -17.41 17.13 -14.76
N PHE A 426 -18.24 17.98 -14.15
CA PHE A 426 -17.86 19.33 -13.79
C PHE A 426 -16.80 19.27 -12.68
N LYS A 427 -15.63 19.87 -12.92
CA LYS A 427 -14.53 19.81 -11.94
C LYS A 427 -14.71 20.87 -10.87
N GLY A 428 -14.62 20.47 -9.60
CA GLY A 428 -14.79 21.33 -8.43
C GLY A 428 -13.85 22.53 -8.46
N TYR A 429 -12.57 22.34 -8.79
CA TYR A 429 -11.62 23.46 -8.87
C TYR A 429 -11.97 24.53 -9.92
N ILE A 430 -12.81 24.22 -10.91
CA ILE A 430 -13.35 25.18 -11.88
C ILE A 430 -14.55 25.89 -11.25
N ILE A 431 -15.45 25.14 -10.60
CA ILE A 431 -16.63 25.67 -9.91
C ILE A 431 -16.22 26.67 -8.81
N GLU A 432 -15.22 26.31 -7.99
CA GLU A 432 -14.70 27.15 -6.90
C GLU A 432 -13.97 28.42 -7.40
N LYS A 433 -13.65 28.51 -8.70
CA LYS A 433 -13.05 29.70 -9.32
C LYS A 433 -14.03 30.48 -10.18
N ALA A 434 -15.24 29.97 -10.37
CA ALA A 434 -16.25 30.58 -11.22
C ALA A 434 -16.74 31.89 -10.61
N THR A 435 -17.16 32.81 -11.47
CA THR A 435 -17.94 33.98 -11.05
C THR A 435 -19.36 33.55 -10.66
N ARG A 436 -20.06 34.42 -9.93
CA ARG A 436 -21.46 34.16 -9.56
C ARG A 436 -22.35 33.91 -10.79
N GLU A 437 -22.15 34.71 -11.83
CA GLU A 437 -22.93 34.63 -13.07
C GLU A 437 -22.65 33.34 -13.83
N GLU A 438 -21.38 32.92 -13.90
CA GLU A 438 -21.00 31.63 -14.49
C GLU A 438 -21.57 30.45 -13.69
N TYR A 439 -21.53 30.51 -12.36
CA TYR A 439 -22.10 29.47 -11.51
C TYR A 439 -23.61 29.36 -11.66
N GLU A 440 -24.34 30.48 -11.71
CA GLU A 440 -25.81 30.49 -11.81
C GLU A 440 -26.33 29.94 -13.16
N HIS A 441 -25.60 30.11 -14.26
CA HIS A 441 -26.05 29.71 -15.60
C HIS A 441 -25.41 28.41 -16.15
N ASN A 442 -24.32 27.94 -15.54
CA ASN A 442 -23.61 26.72 -15.97
C ASN A 442 -23.63 25.64 -14.87
N PHE A 443 -22.99 24.50 -15.16
CA PHE A 443 -22.83 23.35 -14.24
C PHE A 443 -24.10 22.57 -13.90
N ASP A 444 -25.22 22.84 -14.57
CA ASP A 444 -26.46 22.06 -14.45
C ASP A 444 -26.53 20.89 -15.44
N CYS A 445 -27.09 19.76 -14.99
CA CYS A 445 -27.42 18.63 -15.85
C CYS A 445 -28.85 18.72 -16.40
N LEU A 446 -29.07 18.18 -17.60
CA LEU A 446 -30.37 18.14 -18.27
C LEU A 446 -31.15 16.90 -17.84
N LYS A 447 -32.47 17.02 -17.64
CA LYS A 447 -33.33 15.88 -17.25
C LYS A 447 -33.55 14.91 -18.42
N VAL A 448 -33.55 13.62 -18.14
CA VAL A 448 -33.91 12.56 -19.09
C VAL A 448 -35.44 12.41 -19.14
N GLU A 449 -36.04 12.51 -20.33
CA GLU A 449 -37.50 12.62 -20.50
C GLU A 449 -38.24 11.26 -20.53
N ALA A 450 -37.60 10.18 -21.01
CA ALA A 450 -38.18 8.84 -21.11
C ALA A 450 -37.37 7.82 -20.32
N TYR A 451 -37.98 6.80 -19.72
CA TYR A 451 -37.25 5.78 -18.97
C TYR A 451 -37.73 4.38 -19.32
N GLN A 452 -36.83 3.42 -19.22
CA GLN A 452 -37.17 2.00 -19.26
C GLN A 452 -37.22 1.45 -17.83
N ASP A 453 -38.23 0.64 -17.53
CA ASP A 453 -38.31 -0.06 -16.24
C ASP A 453 -37.13 -1.03 -16.11
N THR A 454 -36.51 -1.03 -14.93
CA THR A 454 -35.44 -1.98 -14.62
C THR A 454 -36.04 -3.39 -14.56
N PRO A 455 -35.48 -4.37 -15.29
CA PRO A 455 -35.96 -5.73 -15.17
C PRO A 455 -35.63 -6.27 -13.76
N TYR A 456 -36.64 -6.61 -12.98
CA TYR A 456 -36.52 -7.06 -11.57
C TYR A 456 -35.49 -8.19 -11.33
N ALA A 457 -35.19 -9.01 -12.36
CA ALA A 457 -34.20 -10.08 -12.32
C ALA A 457 -32.72 -9.62 -12.46
N PHE A 458 -32.46 -8.32 -12.71
CA PHE A 458 -31.11 -7.80 -12.98
C PHE A 458 -30.31 -7.46 -11.70
N TYR A 459 -31.00 -7.21 -10.58
CA TYR A 459 -30.37 -6.74 -9.32
C TYR A 459 -30.42 -7.75 -8.16
N GLN A 460 -31.11 -8.89 -8.28
CA GLN A 460 -31.16 -9.89 -7.20
C GLN A 460 -29.79 -10.53 -6.89
N SER A 461 -28.89 -10.65 -7.87
CA SER A 461 -27.50 -11.08 -7.64
C SER A 461 -26.68 -10.06 -6.84
N ASN A 462 -27.07 -8.78 -6.81
CA ASN A 462 -26.35 -7.72 -6.09
C ASN A 462 -26.73 -7.62 -4.60
N MET A 463 -27.94 -8.05 -4.20
CA MET A 463 -28.36 -8.07 -2.80
C MET A 463 -27.81 -9.27 -2.03
N GLU A 464 -27.70 -10.44 -2.68
CA GLU A 464 -27.15 -11.63 -2.03
C GLU A 464 -25.62 -11.57 -1.89
N VAL A 465 -24.87 -10.92 -2.79
CA VAL A 465 -23.40 -10.78 -2.67
C VAL A 465 -22.99 -9.80 -1.56
N LEU A 466 -23.82 -8.80 -1.25
CA LEU A 466 -23.61 -7.91 -0.10
C LEU A 466 -24.05 -8.56 1.24
N ALA A 467 -25.03 -9.48 1.22
CA ALA A 467 -25.52 -10.15 2.42
C ALA A 467 -24.78 -11.46 2.77
N THR A 468 -24.25 -12.19 1.80
CA THR A 468 -23.57 -13.49 2.01
C THR A 468 -22.15 -13.36 2.56
N ARG A 469 -21.48 -12.21 2.42
CA ARG A 469 -20.22 -11.94 3.16
C ARG A 469 -20.43 -11.73 4.67
N LYS A 470 -21.67 -11.57 5.14
CA LYS A 470 -21.99 -11.45 6.58
C LYS A 470 -22.16 -12.79 7.31
N ARG A 471 -22.04 -13.94 6.61
CA ARG A 471 -22.16 -15.28 7.21
C ARG A 471 -20.99 -16.18 6.81
N ARG A 472 -19.80 -15.83 7.28
CA ARG A 472 -18.72 -16.79 7.57
C ARG A 472 -18.07 -16.39 8.90
N SER A 473 -18.86 -16.53 9.96
CA SER A 473 -18.34 -16.79 11.31
C SER A 473 -19.05 -18.05 11.76
N ASN A 474 -18.27 -19.05 12.15
CA ASN A 474 -18.76 -20.27 12.75
C ASN A 474 -19.63 -19.93 13.96
N ASP A 475 -20.89 -20.35 13.92
CA ASP A 475 -21.62 -20.78 15.10
C ASP A 475 -22.44 -21.99 14.66
N ASP A 476 -22.04 -23.14 15.18
CA ASP A 476 -22.82 -24.37 15.11
C ASP A 476 -24.16 -24.22 15.85
N ASN A 477 -25.16 -24.97 15.36
CA ASN A 477 -26.53 -25.12 15.86
C ASN A 477 -27.58 -24.13 15.32
N PHE A 478 -28.17 -24.45 14.16
CA PHE A 478 -29.63 -24.40 14.06
C PHE A 478 -30.19 -25.34 13.00
N GLY A 479 -31.24 -26.08 13.37
CA GLY A 479 -31.73 -27.27 12.69
C GLY A 479 -32.46 -27.06 11.36
N VAL A 480 -32.29 -28.08 10.51
CA VAL A 480 -33.26 -28.70 9.61
C VAL A 480 -34.53 -27.91 9.29
N LEU A 481 -34.67 -27.48 8.03
CA LEU A 481 -35.92 -27.60 7.30
C LEU A 481 -35.68 -27.70 5.80
N ASN A 482 -35.91 -28.91 5.31
CA ASN A 482 -35.89 -29.32 3.91
C ASN A 482 -36.73 -28.40 3.02
N LYS A 483 -36.17 -27.97 1.89
CA LYS A 483 -36.91 -28.04 0.63
C LYS A 483 -35.98 -28.40 -0.52
N SER A 484 -36.08 -29.68 -0.85
CA SER A 484 -35.50 -30.38 -1.97
C SER A 484 -35.91 -29.79 -3.31
N LEU A 485 -34.94 -29.76 -4.24
CA LEU A 485 -35.16 -30.10 -5.65
C LEU A 485 -33.83 -30.53 -6.25
N PHE A 486 -33.39 -31.71 -5.83
CA PHE A 486 -32.47 -32.55 -6.59
C PHE A 486 -33.27 -33.22 -7.71
N VAL A 487 -32.74 -33.18 -8.93
CA VAL A 487 -32.94 -34.24 -9.91
C VAL A 487 -31.55 -34.81 -10.15
N GLU A 488 -31.30 -35.97 -9.54
CA GLU A 488 -30.20 -36.88 -9.88
C GLU A 488 -30.39 -37.42 -11.29
N LEU A 489 -29.29 -37.75 -11.97
CA LEU A 489 -29.17 -38.96 -12.81
C LEU A 489 -27.68 -39.18 -13.19
N ASP A 490 -27.09 -40.19 -12.56
CA ASP A 490 -25.89 -40.96 -12.98
C ASP A 490 -26.34 -42.45 -13.08
N PRO A 491 -25.56 -43.43 -13.61
CA PRO A 491 -24.44 -43.45 -14.57
C PRO A 491 -24.62 -44.52 -15.71
N THR A 492 -23.59 -44.68 -16.56
CA THR A 492 -23.32 -45.67 -17.66
C THR A 492 -23.68 -47.16 -17.39
N PRO A 493 -23.65 -48.18 -18.33
CA PRO A 493 -22.84 -48.33 -19.58
C PRO A 493 -23.42 -49.16 -20.77
N THR A 494 -22.74 -49.23 -21.94
CA THR A 494 -22.28 -50.47 -22.66
C THR A 494 -21.79 -50.22 -24.11
N ILE A 495 -20.86 -51.10 -24.53
CA ILE A 495 -19.96 -51.12 -25.69
C ILE A 495 -20.67 -51.56 -27.00
N LEU A 496 -20.24 -51.04 -28.17
CA LEU A 496 -20.04 -51.81 -29.41
C LEU A 496 -19.10 -51.07 -30.39
N SER A 497 -18.20 -51.85 -31.00
CA SER A 497 -17.06 -51.54 -31.87
C SER A 497 -17.44 -51.13 -33.30
N LEU A 498 -16.59 -50.35 -33.99
CA LEU A 498 -16.15 -50.59 -35.38
C LEU A 498 -14.94 -49.70 -35.79
N THR A 499 -13.76 -50.33 -35.77
CA THR A 499 -12.62 -50.32 -36.71
C THR A 499 -12.23 -49.11 -37.58
N ASN A 500 -10.92 -48.80 -37.50
CA ASN A 500 -9.93 -48.46 -38.55
C ASN A 500 -10.22 -47.36 -39.58
N PHE A 501 -9.37 -46.32 -39.62
CA PHE A 501 -8.58 -45.96 -40.83
C PHE A 501 -7.53 -44.88 -40.49
N VAL A 502 -6.26 -45.25 -40.65
CA VAL A 502 -5.10 -44.35 -40.74
C VAL A 502 -4.71 -44.26 -42.21
N PRO A 503 -4.28 -43.09 -42.72
CA PRO A 503 -3.29 -43.11 -43.78
C PRO A 503 -2.00 -42.39 -43.35
N SER A 504 -0.94 -43.16 -43.44
CA SER A 504 0.46 -42.78 -43.47
C SER A 504 0.79 -41.91 -44.67
N PHE A 505 1.55 -40.84 -44.47
CA PHE A 505 2.32 -40.19 -45.53
C PHE A 505 3.72 -40.80 -45.59
N ASN A 506 4.14 -41.23 -46.78
CA ASN A 506 5.55 -41.54 -47.08
C ASN A 506 6.14 -40.50 -48.05
N PRO A 507 7.45 -40.19 -47.94
CA PRO A 507 8.14 -39.11 -48.64
C PRO A 507 8.93 -39.62 -49.86
N PHE A 508 9.26 -38.74 -50.82
CA PHE A 508 10.33 -38.80 -51.86
C PHE A 508 10.01 -37.70 -52.91
N VAL A 509 10.88 -36.95 -53.60
CA VAL A 509 12.29 -37.02 -54.01
C VAL A 509 12.76 -35.56 -54.30
N SER A 510 14.07 -35.31 -54.19
CA SER A 510 14.80 -34.09 -54.59
C SER A 510 14.97 -33.93 -56.11
N LEU A 511 15.17 -32.70 -56.60
CA LEU A 511 16.12 -32.41 -57.71
C LEU A 511 16.39 -30.89 -57.76
N GLY A 512 17.64 -30.50 -57.97
CA GLY A 512 18.11 -29.12 -57.81
C GLY A 512 18.50 -28.38 -59.10
N SER A 513 19.38 -27.39 -58.87
CA SER A 513 20.20 -26.59 -59.80
C SER A 513 19.62 -25.25 -60.31
N SER A 514 20.14 -24.19 -59.71
CA SER A 514 20.78 -22.99 -60.31
C SER A 514 20.47 -22.59 -61.76
N THR A 515 20.12 -21.31 -61.98
CA THR A 515 20.88 -20.40 -62.87
C THR A 515 20.39 -18.94 -62.78
N SER A 516 21.39 -18.06 -62.59
CA SER A 516 21.57 -16.68 -63.10
C SER A 516 20.37 -15.86 -63.56
N SER A 517 20.23 -14.70 -62.91
CA SER A 517 20.25 -13.32 -63.44
C SER A 517 20.00 -13.08 -64.93
N PHE A 518 19.42 -11.91 -65.23
CA PHE A 518 18.97 -11.37 -66.52
C PHE A 518 17.50 -11.75 -66.77
N LEU A 519 16.51 -10.99 -66.30
CA LEU A 519 16.12 -9.69 -66.85
C LEU A 519 15.45 -8.80 -65.78
N LYS A 520 16.24 -8.03 -65.04
CA LYS A 520 15.81 -6.82 -64.32
C LYS A 520 15.98 -5.63 -65.28
N ALA A 521 14.95 -5.27 -66.04
CA ALA A 521 14.90 -3.97 -66.71
C ALA A 521 13.50 -3.51 -67.18
N SER A 522 12.47 -4.35 -67.15
CA SER A 522 11.18 -3.99 -67.77
C SER A 522 9.92 -4.26 -66.93
N LEU A 523 10.05 -4.50 -65.62
CA LEU A 523 8.91 -4.78 -64.73
C LEU A 523 8.66 -3.74 -63.62
N ASN A 524 9.31 -2.56 -63.70
CA ASN A 524 9.13 -1.48 -62.72
C ASN A 524 7.89 -0.60 -62.96
N TYR A 525 7.04 -0.92 -63.94
CA TYR A 525 5.80 -0.17 -64.19
C TYR A 525 4.51 -0.94 -63.82
N VAL A 526 4.62 -2.22 -63.43
CA VAL A 526 3.45 -3.05 -63.05
C VAL A 526 3.38 -3.34 -61.54
N VAL A 527 4.47 -3.06 -60.79
CA VAL A 527 4.55 -3.34 -59.33
C VAL A 527 3.98 -2.21 -58.46
N SER A 528 3.55 -1.09 -59.02
CA SER A 528 2.92 0.00 -58.26
C SER A 528 1.39 -0.10 -58.13
N MET A 529 0.75 -1.12 -58.71
CA MET A 529 -0.71 -1.34 -58.56
C MET A 529 -1.11 -2.64 -57.85
N SER A 530 -0.18 -3.57 -57.56
CA SER A 530 -0.49 -4.79 -56.80
C SER A 530 -0.10 -4.73 -55.32
N LYS A 531 0.63 -3.70 -54.87
CA LYS A 531 1.14 -3.58 -53.50
C LYS A 531 0.12 -3.10 -52.45
N SER A 532 -1.13 -2.82 -52.84
CA SER A 532 -2.18 -2.40 -51.90
C SER A 532 -3.08 -3.54 -51.41
N SER A 533 -3.02 -4.73 -52.01
CA SER A 533 -3.92 -5.85 -51.67
C SER A 533 -3.30 -6.90 -50.74
N GLU A 534 -2.01 -7.21 -50.86
CA GLU A 534 -1.35 -8.25 -50.03
C GLU A 534 -0.98 -7.74 -48.62
N ASP A 535 -0.67 -6.45 -48.46
CA ASP A 535 -0.42 -5.85 -47.13
C ASP A 535 -1.69 -5.72 -46.28
N GLN A 536 -2.87 -5.63 -46.91
CA GLN A 536 -4.16 -5.65 -46.19
C GLN A 536 -4.56 -7.08 -45.78
N GLN A 537 -4.30 -8.10 -46.60
CA GLN A 537 -4.56 -9.51 -46.24
C GLN A 537 -3.60 -10.04 -45.16
N SER A 538 -2.33 -9.63 -45.17
CA SER A 538 -1.36 -9.93 -44.11
C SER A 538 -1.74 -9.30 -42.75
N LYS A 539 -2.17 -8.03 -42.75
CA LYS A 539 -2.63 -7.33 -41.54
C LYS A 539 -3.97 -7.84 -41.02
N THR A 540 -4.91 -8.19 -41.90
CA THR A 540 -6.20 -8.78 -41.51
C THR A 540 -6.06 -10.24 -41.06
N SER A 541 -5.10 -11.01 -41.60
CA SER A 541 -4.85 -12.39 -41.14
C SER A 541 -4.12 -12.44 -39.79
N ARG A 542 -3.17 -11.52 -39.52
CA ARG A 542 -2.60 -11.30 -38.18
C ARG A 542 -3.65 -10.77 -37.21
N SER A 543 -4.47 -9.79 -37.60
CA SER A 543 -5.56 -9.25 -36.76
C SER A 543 -6.62 -10.30 -36.42
N ARG A 544 -6.98 -11.19 -37.36
CA ARG A 544 -7.91 -12.30 -37.11
C ARG A 544 -7.32 -13.41 -36.25
N ARG A 545 -6.02 -13.76 -36.39
CA ARG A 545 -5.34 -14.70 -35.48
C ARG A 545 -5.23 -14.13 -34.07
N TYR A 546 -4.82 -12.87 -33.93
CA TYR A 546 -4.76 -12.16 -32.64
C TYR A 546 -6.15 -12.12 -31.98
N ALA A 547 -7.21 -11.80 -32.74
CA ALA A 547 -8.58 -11.74 -32.23
C ALA A 547 -9.16 -13.11 -31.81
N HIS A 548 -8.73 -14.21 -32.42
CA HIS A 548 -9.13 -15.57 -32.02
C HIS A 548 -8.27 -16.14 -30.87
N GLU A 549 -6.99 -15.79 -30.77
CA GLU A 549 -6.07 -16.21 -29.69
C GLU A 549 -6.32 -15.48 -28.36
N HIS A 550 -6.83 -14.23 -28.39
CA HIS A 550 -7.10 -13.43 -27.20
C HIS A 550 -8.13 -14.04 -26.22
N PRO A 551 -9.33 -14.46 -26.64
CA PRO A 551 -10.30 -15.07 -25.73
C PRO A 551 -9.82 -16.40 -25.15
N THR A 552 -9.02 -17.19 -25.89
CA THR A 552 -8.43 -18.44 -25.39
C THR A 552 -7.30 -18.19 -24.40
N ARG A 553 -6.50 -17.14 -24.58
CA ARG A 553 -5.39 -16.77 -23.68
C ARG A 553 -5.87 -16.25 -22.33
N ILE A 554 -6.92 -15.42 -22.31
CA ILE A 554 -7.51 -14.94 -21.04
C ILE A 554 -8.17 -16.11 -20.31
N GLY A 555 -8.90 -16.96 -21.04
CA GLY A 555 -9.49 -18.18 -20.50
C GLY A 555 -8.45 -19.09 -19.85
N SER A 556 -7.30 -19.33 -20.52
CA SER A 556 -6.23 -20.17 -19.96
C SER A 556 -5.59 -19.57 -18.71
N ILE A 557 -5.39 -18.24 -18.67
CA ILE A 557 -4.83 -17.55 -17.49
C ILE A 557 -5.78 -17.71 -16.29
N MET A 558 -7.07 -17.41 -16.48
CA MET A 558 -8.06 -17.49 -15.40
C MET A 558 -8.29 -18.93 -14.96
N GLN A 559 -8.32 -19.89 -15.89
CA GLN A 559 -8.44 -21.30 -15.57
C GLN A 559 -7.23 -21.80 -14.76
N ALA A 560 -6.01 -21.42 -15.14
CA ALA A 560 -4.81 -21.78 -14.37
C ALA A 560 -4.84 -21.17 -12.95
N TYR A 561 -5.26 -19.91 -12.85
CA TYR A 561 -5.42 -19.23 -11.55
C TYR A 561 -6.42 -19.96 -10.65
N GLU A 562 -7.63 -20.24 -11.14
CA GLU A 562 -8.69 -20.91 -10.39
C GLU A 562 -8.32 -22.36 -10.03
N HIS A 563 -7.72 -23.10 -10.97
CA HIS A 563 -7.36 -24.50 -10.79
C HIS A 563 -6.30 -24.70 -9.69
N LEU A 564 -5.23 -23.89 -9.67
CA LEU A 564 -4.19 -23.98 -8.65
C LEU A 564 -4.65 -23.45 -7.29
N ASN A 565 -5.54 -22.47 -7.24
CA ASN A 565 -6.17 -22.04 -5.98
C ASN A 565 -7.09 -23.12 -5.39
N GLN A 566 -7.77 -23.90 -6.24
CA GLN A 566 -8.63 -24.99 -5.79
C GLN A 566 -7.82 -26.24 -5.38
N TYR A 567 -6.74 -26.55 -6.10
CA TYR A 567 -5.89 -27.72 -5.89
C TYR A 567 -4.41 -27.34 -5.78
N PRO A 568 -3.98 -26.73 -4.66
CA PRO A 568 -2.62 -26.20 -4.51
C PRO A 568 -1.53 -27.27 -4.56
N ASN A 569 -1.82 -28.51 -4.18
CA ASN A 569 -0.85 -29.62 -4.21
C ASN A 569 -0.44 -30.04 -5.62
N LEU A 570 -1.21 -29.67 -6.65
CA LEU A 570 -0.93 -30.05 -8.03
C LEU A 570 0.38 -29.43 -8.54
N CYS A 571 0.79 -28.30 -7.96
CA CYS A 571 1.98 -27.57 -8.37
C CYS A 571 3.27 -28.41 -8.33
N GLU A 572 3.32 -29.44 -7.48
CA GLU A 572 4.50 -30.32 -7.34
C GLU A 572 4.77 -31.14 -8.61
N TYR A 573 3.75 -31.37 -9.45
CA TYR A 573 3.84 -32.12 -10.69
C TYR A 573 3.97 -31.24 -11.94
N MET A 574 3.90 -29.92 -11.77
CA MET A 574 3.97 -28.94 -12.86
C MET A 574 5.40 -28.44 -13.07
N THR A 575 5.66 -27.93 -14.27
CA THR A 575 6.94 -27.29 -14.62
C THR A 575 6.95 -25.81 -14.24
N GLU A 576 8.13 -25.20 -14.12
CA GLU A 576 8.24 -23.76 -13.78
C GLU A 576 7.50 -22.86 -14.78
N ASP A 577 7.53 -23.21 -16.07
CA ASP A 577 6.83 -22.45 -17.13
C ASP A 577 5.30 -22.54 -16.99
N GLU A 578 4.76 -23.64 -16.45
CA GLU A 578 3.32 -23.78 -16.19
C GLU A 578 2.89 -23.07 -14.89
N LEU A 579 3.81 -22.90 -13.95
CA LEU A 579 3.61 -22.17 -12.70
C LEU A 579 3.81 -20.66 -12.86
N THR A 580 4.29 -20.20 -14.01
CA THR A 580 4.54 -18.78 -14.28
C THR A 580 3.54 -18.22 -15.29
N MET A 581 2.93 -17.09 -14.93
CA MET A 581 2.04 -16.36 -15.84
C MET A 581 2.83 -15.46 -16.79
N PRO A 582 2.26 -15.08 -17.94
CA PRO A 582 2.86 -14.08 -18.81
C PRO A 582 3.03 -12.73 -18.11
N GLY A 583 4.14 -12.03 -18.38
CA GLY A 583 4.42 -10.71 -17.80
C GLY A 583 3.38 -9.63 -18.12
N ASP A 584 2.61 -9.77 -19.21
CA ASP A 584 1.52 -8.86 -19.59
C ASP A 584 0.37 -8.81 -18.55
N VAL A 585 0.34 -9.74 -17.59
CA VAL A 585 -0.62 -9.73 -16.47
C VAL A 585 -0.34 -8.58 -15.48
N LEU A 586 0.90 -8.08 -15.44
CA LEU A 586 1.37 -7.07 -14.49
C LEU A 586 0.98 -5.62 -14.84
N ASN A 587 -0.10 -5.41 -15.59
CA ASN A 587 -0.52 -4.06 -15.93
C ASN A 587 -0.86 -3.26 -14.67
N ASP A 588 -0.30 -2.04 -14.55
CA ASP A 588 -0.45 -1.13 -13.42
C ASP A 588 0.04 -1.68 -12.05
N VAL A 589 0.83 -2.75 -12.03
CA VAL A 589 1.35 -3.37 -10.80
C VAL A 589 2.19 -2.38 -9.98
N ASP A 590 2.96 -1.54 -10.67
CA ASP A 590 3.84 -0.52 -10.12
C ASP A 590 3.06 0.53 -9.34
N ILE A 591 1.82 0.81 -9.74
CA ILE A 591 0.94 1.77 -9.09
C ILE A 591 0.13 1.12 -7.97
N GLN A 592 -0.39 -0.09 -8.19
CA GLN A 592 -1.25 -0.78 -7.23
C GLN A 592 -0.49 -1.33 -6.03
N PHE A 593 0.71 -1.87 -6.25
CA PHE A 593 1.57 -2.44 -5.21
C PHE A 593 2.79 -1.58 -4.86
N GLU A 594 2.74 -0.27 -5.15
CA GLU A 594 3.85 0.63 -4.83
C GLU A 594 4.21 0.60 -3.33
N SER A 595 3.20 0.53 -2.45
CA SER A 595 3.41 0.49 -1.00
C SER A 595 4.25 -0.73 -0.59
N GLN A 596 3.99 -1.88 -1.19
CA GLN A 596 4.69 -3.14 -0.92
C GLN A 596 6.12 -3.10 -1.47
N ALA A 597 6.31 -2.57 -2.68
CA ALA A 597 7.65 -2.36 -3.24
C ALA A 597 8.50 -1.40 -2.39
N ARG A 598 7.87 -0.39 -1.76
CA ARG A 598 8.56 0.53 -0.86
C ARG A 598 9.03 -0.11 0.44
N VAL A 599 8.36 -1.15 0.94
CA VAL A 599 8.89 -1.93 2.08
C VAL A 599 10.23 -2.58 1.72
N ALA A 600 10.34 -3.17 0.52
CA ALA A 600 11.60 -3.71 0.02
C ALA A 600 12.67 -2.61 -0.12
N LEU A 601 12.26 -1.45 -0.64
CA LEU A 601 13.14 -0.30 -0.85
C LEU A 601 13.68 0.24 0.48
N THR A 602 12.84 0.35 1.51
CA THR A 602 13.25 0.76 2.86
C THR A 602 14.30 -0.18 3.45
N LEU A 603 14.11 -1.50 3.37
CA LEU A 603 15.14 -2.45 3.80
C LEU A 603 16.42 -2.32 2.98
N SER A 604 16.29 -2.13 1.66
CA SER A 604 17.43 -1.92 0.78
C SER A 604 18.23 -0.66 1.13
N HIS A 605 17.55 0.42 1.52
CA HIS A 605 18.17 1.67 1.96
C HIS A 605 18.85 1.52 3.31
N PHE A 606 18.22 0.81 4.25
CA PHE A 606 18.79 0.49 5.55
C PHE A 606 20.10 -0.29 5.38
N LEU A 607 20.07 -1.41 4.64
CA LEU A 607 21.24 -2.22 4.38
C LEU A 607 22.32 -1.43 3.63
N SER A 608 21.93 -0.64 2.63
CA SER A 608 22.88 0.16 1.85
C SER A 608 23.58 1.21 2.70
N SER A 609 22.83 1.87 3.59
CA SER A 609 23.40 2.86 4.50
C SER A 609 24.27 2.19 5.56
N PHE A 610 23.84 1.06 6.12
CA PHE A 610 24.60 0.32 7.13
C PHE A 610 25.97 -0.11 6.60
N TYR A 611 26.02 -0.81 5.46
CA TYR A 611 27.27 -1.30 4.87
C TYR A 611 28.16 -0.23 4.23
N GLN A 612 27.73 1.04 4.21
CA GLN A 612 28.54 2.18 3.76
C GLN A 612 29.03 3.06 4.91
N ILE A 613 28.28 3.14 6.00
CA ILE A 613 28.53 4.07 7.11
C ILE A 613 29.18 3.37 8.30
N VAL A 614 28.73 2.16 8.64
CA VAL A 614 29.17 1.46 9.84
C VAL A 614 30.57 0.87 9.63
N ASN A 615 31.48 1.19 10.55
CA ASN A 615 32.81 0.61 10.62
C ASN A 615 33.06 0.09 12.05
N PRO A 616 33.06 -1.24 12.27
CA PRO A 616 33.30 -1.82 13.59
C PRO A 616 34.70 -1.54 14.18
N ALA A 617 35.67 -1.16 13.34
CA ALA A 617 37.03 -0.81 13.77
C ALA A 617 37.15 0.64 14.27
N GLU A 618 36.08 1.43 14.16
CA GLU A 618 36.05 2.80 14.65
C GLU A 618 36.05 2.83 16.19
N ASP A 619 36.67 3.84 16.79
CA ASP A 619 36.69 3.99 18.25
C ASP A 619 36.21 5.39 18.66
N PHE A 620 35.14 5.43 19.45
CA PHE A 620 34.57 6.68 19.96
C PHE A 620 34.95 6.86 21.44
N PRO A 621 35.24 8.08 21.94
CA PRO A 621 35.69 8.28 23.32
C PRO A 621 34.69 7.82 24.38
N LEU A 622 33.39 8.04 24.15
CA LEU A 622 32.31 7.70 25.10
C LEU A 622 31.52 6.44 24.72
N ARG A 623 31.58 6.03 23.45
CA ARG A 623 30.68 5.02 22.86
C ARG A 623 31.47 3.88 22.24
N GLN A 624 30.85 2.72 22.15
CA GLN A 624 31.36 1.61 21.38
C GLN A 624 30.93 1.78 19.93
N ALA A 625 31.78 1.37 18.98
CA ALA A 625 31.35 1.31 17.60
C ALA A 625 30.28 0.24 17.41
N GLU A 626 29.43 0.47 16.43
CA GLU A 626 28.43 -0.50 16.00
C GLU A 626 29.14 -1.73 15.41
N LEU A 627 28.68 -2.92 15.80
CA LEU A 627 29.18 -4.18 15.24
C LEU A 627 28.51 -4.48 13.91
N ASP A 628 29.03 -5.47 13.19
CA ASP A 628 28.37 -5.97 11.98
C ASP A 628 26.99 -6.56 12.28
N LEU A 629 26.07 -6.48 11.32
CA LEU A 629 24.72 -7.03 11.44
C LEU A 629 24.75 -8.53 11.75
N THR A 630 24.02 -8.92 12.79
CA THR A 630 23.82 -10.33 13.14
C THR A 630 22.73 -10.97 12.30
N ASP A 631 22.72 -12.30 12.24
CA ASP A 631 21.68 -13.07 11.57
C ASP A 631 20.31 -12.87 12.24
N GLU A 632 20.22 -12.80 13.58
CA GLU A 632 18.97 -12.49 14.27
C GLU A 632 18.43 -11.08 13.97
N GLN A 633 19.29 -10.08 13.83
CA GLN A 633 18.87 -8.72 13.46
C GLN A 633 18.25 -8.71 12.05
N LEU A 634 18.89 -9.40 11.09
CA LEU A 634 18.38 -9.53 9.72
C LEU A 634 17.08 -10.34 9.68
N ILE A 635 16.96 -11.41 10.48
CA ILE A 635 15.71 -12.17 10.62
C ILE A 635 14.60 -11.27 11.18
N GLY A 636 14.89 -10.44 12.19
CA GLY A 636 13.94 -9.48 12.76
C GLY A 636 13.43 -8.45 11.76
N GLU A 637 14.31 -7.92 10.90
CA GLU A 637 13.94 -6.99 9.83
C GLU A 637 12.97 -7.62 8.83
N VAL A 638 13.27 -8.84 8.37
CA VAL A 638 12.43 -9.55 7.40
C VAL A 638 11.10 -9.98 8.03
N LEU A 639 11.12 -10.50 9.26
CA LEU A 639 9.93 -10.92 9.98
C LEU A 639 8.97 -9.75 10.22
N SER A 640 9.49 -8.63 10.73
CA SER A 640 8.67 -7.45 11.05
C SER A 640 8.08 -6.82 9.78
N ALA A 641 8.83 -6.83 8.68
CA ALA A 641 8.33 -6.37 7.38
C ALA A 641 7.21 -7.29 6.85
N ALA A 642 7.33 -8.62 6.97
CA ALA A 642 6.27 -9.56 6.57
C ALA A 642 4.98 -9.38 7.38
N GLY A 643 5.10 -9.05 8.67
CA GLY A 643 3.96 -8.77 9.56
C GLY A 643 3.33 -7.38 9.43
N SER A 644 3.99 -6.46 8.74
CA SER A 644 3.57 -5.05 8.69
C SER A 644 2.37 -4.79 7.76
N ASP A 645 2.24 -5.57 6.68
CA ASP A 645 1.26 -5.34 5.62
C ASP A 645 0.56 -6.63 5.24
N TYR A 646 -0.77 -6.61 5.30
CA TYR A 646 -1.60 -7.78 5.03
C TYR A 646 -1.60 -8.22 3.56
N LYS A 647 -1.18 -7.35 2.63
CA LYS A 647 -1.05 -7.67 1.19
C LYS A 647 0.23 -8.45 0.87
N LEU A 648 1.15 -8.59 1.83
CA LEU A 648 2.38 -9.35 1.68
C LEU A 648 2.16 -10.82 2.03
N VAL A 649 2.69 -11.69 1.17
CA VAL A 649 2.85 -13.12 1.44
C VAL A 649 4.14 -13.34 2.23
N GLY A 650 5.23 -12.71 1.77
CA GLY A 650 6.53 -12.80 2.41
C GLY A 650 7.53 -11.79 1.87
N ILE A 651 8.67 -11.73 2.53
CA ILE A 651 9.79 -10.84 2.20
C ILE A 651 11.09 -11.57 2.54
N GLY A 652 12.19 -11.20 1.89
CA GLY A 652 13.50 -11.76 2.21
C GLY A 652 14.65 -10.86 1.80
N ILE A 653 15.79 -11.07 2.46
CA ILE A 653 17.08 -10.44 2.15
C ILE A 653 18.00 -11.55 1.65
N PHE A 654 18.62 -11.36 0.50
CA PHE A 654 19.42 -12.39 -0.16
C PHE A 654 20.80 -11.84 -0.48
N PHE A 655 21.83 -12.36 0.17
CA PHE A 655 23.21 -11.90 -0.03
C PHE A 655 23.86 -12.56 -1.26
N ASP A 656 24.77 -11.85 -1.93
CA ASP A 656 25.64 -12.50 -2.89
C ASP A 656 26.71 -13.34 -2.18
N ARG A 657 27.29 -14.28 -2.91
CA ARG A 657 28.24 -15.27 -2.39
C ARG A 657 29.37 -14.61 -1.61
N GLY A 658 29.50 -14.96 -0.34
CA GLY A 658 30.56 -14.46 0.55
C GLY A 658 30.48 -12.96 0.88
N LYS A 659 29.34 -12.31 0.63
CA LYS A 659 29.11 -10.90 1.00
C LYS A 659 28.57 -10.73 2.41
N PHE A 660 28.01 -11.78 3.00
CA PHE A 660 27.62 -11.78 4.42
C PHE A 660 28.86 -12.05 5.30
N PRO A 661 29.15 -11.23 6.33
CA PRO A 661 30.39 -11.30 7.11
C PRO A 661 30.57 -12.60 7.92
N ASN A 662 29.52 -13.42 8.11
CA ASN A 662 29.66 -14.69 8.83
C ASN A 662 30.40 -15.74 7.98
N TYR A 663 31.68 -15.95 8.29
CA TYR A 663 32.61 -16.85 7.60
C TYR A 663 32.16 -18.32 7.47
N ARG A 664 31.10 -18.74 8.18
CA ARG A 664 30.64 -20.13 8.20
C ARG A 664 29.73 -20.49 7.03
N LEU A 665 29.03 -19.52 6.43
CA LEU A 665 28.04 -19.78 5.38
C LEU A 665 28.36 -18.98 4.11
N PRO A 666 28.53 -19.64 2.95
CA PRO A 666 28.80 -18.92 1.69
C PRO A 666 27.58 -18.15 1.16
N TYR A 667 26.38 -18.57 1.58
CA TYR A 667 25.09 -18.00 1.21
C TYR A 667 24.25 -17.82 2.47
N PHE A 668 23.54 -16.71 2.53
CA PHE A 668 22.58 -16.39 3.57
C PHE A 668 21.39 -15.67 2.94
N GLY A 669 20.18 -16.16 3.17
CA GLY A 669 18.98 -15.65 2.54
C GLY A 669 17.74 -15.79 3.43
N PRO A 670 17.62 -15.06 4.55
CA PRO A 670 16.44 -15.14 5.40
C PRO A 670 15.20 -14.67 4.63
N TYR A 671 14.18 -15.52 4.61
CA TYR A 671 12.88 -15.26 4.02
C TYR A 671 11.79 -15.53 5.07
N ALA A 672 11.00 -14.50 5.38
CA ALA A 672 9.88 -14.60 6.31
C ALA A 672 8.56 -14.53 5.56
N PHE A 673 7.61 -15.36 5.99
CA PHE A 673 6.27 -15.41 5.43
C PHE A 673 5.24 -15.76 6.50
N ARG A 674 3.98 -15.50 6.20
CA ARG A 674 2.87 -15.79 7.12
C ARG A 674 2.39 -17.22 6.93
N THR A 675 2.18 -17.91 8.05
CA THR A 675 1.77 -19.33 8.05
C THR A 675 0.27 -19.52 7.75
N GLU A 676 -0.55 -18.53 8.05
CA GLU A 676 -2.01 -18.57 7.86
C GLU A 676 -2.52 -17.30 7.16
N ASP A 677 -3.62 -17.41 6.41
CA ASP A 677 -4.27 -16.32 5.66
C ASP A 677 -4.93 -15.22 6.55
N GLY A 678 -4.74 -15.28 7.87
CA GLY A 678 -5.31 -14.35 8.85
C GLY A 678 -4.24 -13.53 9.57
N ILE A 679 -4.64 -12.51 10.32
CA ILE A 679 -3.72 -11.69 11.13
C ILE A 679 -3.25 -12.49 12.36
N SER A 680 -2.72 -13.70 12.16
CA SER A 680 -2.11 -14.47 13.22
C SER A 680 -0.70 -13.95 13.47
N GLY A 681 -0.34 -13.78 14.74
CA GLY A 681 0.99 -13.34 15.17
C GLY A 681 2.08 -14.40 15.00
N ARG A 682 1.90 -15.36 14.08
CA ARG A 682 2.81 -16.48 13.83
C ARG A 682 3.46 -16.28 12.48
N TYR A 683 4.78 -16.12 12.50
CA TYR A 683 5.58 -15.90 11.31
C TYR A 683 6.56 -17.06 11.14
N SER A 684 6.63 -17.59 9.93
CA SER A 684 7.61 -18.62 9.58
C SER A 684 8.81 -17.95 8.91
N VAL A 685 10.01 -18.35 9.31
CA VAL A 685 11.27 -17.89 8.68
C VAL A 685 12.08 -19.08 8.23
N VAL A 686 12.69 -18.97 7.06
CA VAL A 686 13.58 -19.99 6.48
C VAL A 686 14.81 -19.32 5.90
N ASP A 687 15.97 -19.97 5.97
CA ASP A 687 17.14 -19.61 5.16
C ASP A 687 16.99 -20.24 3.78
N TRP A 688 16.62 -19.44 2.77
CA TRP A 688 16.42 -19.91 1.40
C TRP A 688 17.70 -20.52 0.80
N ALA A 689 18.88 -20.16 1.32
CA ALA A 689 20.13 -20.80 0.91
C ALA A 689 20.13 -22.33 1.13
N GLY A 690 19.27 -22.84 2.03
CA GLY A 690 19.08 -24.26 2.30
C GLY A 690 18.20 -25.02 1.33
N LEU A 691 17.46 -24.31 0.49
CA LEU A 691 16.56 -24.93 -0.47
C LEU A 691 17.37 -25.55 -1.64
N PRO A 692 16.93 -26.69 -2.19
CA PRO A 692 17.70 -27.50 -3.14
C PRO A 692 18.00 -26.76 -4.45
N ASP A 693 17.12 -25.86 -4.85
CA ASP A 693 17.27 -25.08 -6.08
C ASP A 693 18.16 -23.85 -5.90
N GLY A 694 18.38 -23.39 -4.65
CA GLY A 694 19.13 -22.18 -4.32
C GLY A 694 18.48 -20.89 -4.86
N TYR A 695 18.54 -19.79 -4.11
CA TYR A 695 17.99 -18.51 -4.61
C TYR A 695 18.85 -17.89 -5.73
N GLU A 696 20.08 -18.33 -5.90
CA GLU A 696 21.00 -17.80 -6.91
C GLU A 696 20.61 -18.19 -8.35
N ASN A 697 19.84 -19.27 -8.51
CA ASN A 697 19.35 -19.74 -9.81
C ASN A 697 18.06 -19.05 -10.23
N GLU A 698 17.38 -18.40 -9.29
CA GLU A 698 16.14 -17.68 -9.52
C GLU A 698 16.32 -16.51 -10.49
N ILE A 699 15.30 -16.29 -11.33
CA ILE A 699 15.31 -15.27 -12.39
C ILE A 699 15.53 -13.87 -11.80
N TRP A 700 14.90 -13.57 -10.66
CA TRP A 700 14.99 -12.25 -10.04
C TRP A 700 16.38 -11.92 -9.50
N PHE A 701 17.05 -12.89 -8.89
CA PHE A 701 18.41 -12.71 -8.37
C PHE A 701 19.41 -12.58 -9.51
N ARG A 702 19.33 -13.48 -10.50
CA ARG A 702 20.22 -13.48 -11.67
C ARG A 702 20.11 -12.20 -12.48
N THR A 703 18.90 -11.71 -12.70
CA THR A 703 18.66 -10.48 -13.48
C THR A 703 19.29 -9.27 -12.80
N LEU A 704 19.08 -9.11 -11.48
CA LEU A 704 19.66 -8.00 -10.74
C LEU A 704 21.18 -8.13 -10.58
N LYS A 705 21.69 -9.33 -10.31
CA LYS A 705 23.13 -9.59 -10.25
C LYS A 705 23.81 -9.32 -11.59
N ALA A 706 23.22 -9.71 -12.71
CA ALA A 706 23.75 -9.43 -14.04
C ALA A 706 23.78 -7.92 -14.36
N ARG A 707 22.77 -7.18 -13.87
CA ARG A 707 22.69 -5.73 -14.07
C ARG A 707 23.67 -4.94 -13.19
N TRP A 708 23.80 -5.32 -11.92
CA TRP A 708 24.50 -4.52 -10.91
C TRP A 708 25.85 -5.11 -10.44
N GLY A 709 26.17 -6.35 -10.81
CA GLY A 709 27.33 -7.08 -10.29
C GLY A 709 28.69 -6.71 -10.89
N THR A 710 28.74 -6.09 -12.07
CA THR A 710 30.02 -5.81 -12.76
C THR A 710 30.68 -4.49 -12.36
N ASN A 711 29.90 -3.48 -11.97
CA ASN A 711 30.30 -2.25 -11.26
C ASN A 711 29.02 -1.42 -11.07
N ALA A 712 28.59 -1.21 -9.82
CA ALA A 712 27.49 -0.30 -9.54
C ALA A 712 28.00 1.14 -9.67
N ASP A 713 27.72 1.79 -10.80
CA ASP A 713 28.15 3.18 -11.01
C ASP A 713 27.43 4.10 -10.01
N ARG A 714 28.22 4.84 -9.22
CA ARG A 714 27.70 5.85 -8.28
C ARG A 714 26.76 6.85 -8.94
N ALA A 715 26.97 7.12 -10.22
CA ALA A 715 26.16 8.05 -11.02
C ALA A 715 24.72 7.56 -11.27
N GLU A 716 24.46 6.25 -11.19
CA GLU A 716 23.10 5.71 -11.33
C GLU A 716 22.32 5.73 -10.02
N LEU A 717 23.02 5.74 -8.87
CA LEU A 717 22.40 5.70 -7.54
C LEU A 717 22.10 7.10 -7.00
N THR A 718 21.11 7.19 -6.11
CA THR A 718 20.81 8.43 -5.40
C THR A 718 21.64 8.55 -4.13
N GLU A 719 22.23 9.72 -3.95
CA GLU A 719 22.95 10.11 -2.75
C GLU A 719 21.99 10.68 -1.72
N PHE A 720 22.04 10.14 -0.50
CA PHE A 720 21.28 10.62 0.66
C PHE A 720 22.24 11.18 1.71
N TRP A 721 21.90 12.33 2.26
CA TRP A 721 22.70 13.03 3.26
C TRP A 721 22.08 12.84 4.65
N LEU A 722 22.91 12.54 5.65
CA LEU A 722 22.51 12.22 7.01
C LEU A 722 23.20 13.17 8.00
N LYS A 723 22.41 14.05 8.61
CA LYS A 723 22.84 14.96 9.68
C LYS A 723 22.42 14.38 11.02
N LEU A 724 23.31 13.59 11.62
CA LEU A 724 23.06 12.92 12.89
C LEU A 724 23.55 13.77 14.07
N PHE A 725 22.64 14.06 15.00
CA PHE A 725 22.93 14.72 16.28
C PHE A 725 22.57 13.78 17.43
N LEU A 726 23.53 13.60 18.32
CA LEU A 726 23.53 12.58 19.36
C LEU A 726 23.66 13.26 20.71
N ARG A 727 23.21 12.60 21.77
CA ARG A 727 23.36 13.14 23.11
C ARG A 727 24.84 13.16 23.53
N SER A 728 25.24 14.23 24.22
CA SER A 728 26.63 14.42 24.69
C SER A 728 27.05 13.43 25.78
N ASP A 729 26.11 13.04 26.64
CA ASP A 729 26.34 12.26 27.86
C ASP A 729 25.12 11.40 28.20
N TYR A 730 25.28 10.47 29.16
CA TYR A 730 24.20 9.59 29.61
C TYR A 730 22.99 10.34 30.16
N ALA A 731 23.19 11.56 30.69
CA ALA A 731 22.13 12.42 31.21
C ALA A 731 21.39 13.19 30.10
N GLY A 732 21.95 13.27 28.89
CA GLY A 732 21.34 13.99 27.77
C GLY A 732 21.33 15.50 27.96
N ASN A 733 22.41 16.11 28.46
CA ASN A 733 22.46 17.54 28.74
C ASN A 733 22.48 18.41 27.46
N ALA A 734 23.18 17.96 26.42
CA ALA A 734 23.29 18.65 25.14
C ALA A 734 23.29 17.66 23.96
N LEU A 735 23.11 18.20 22.76
CA LEU A 735 23.29 17.49 21.50
C LEU A 735 24.66 17.83 20.89
N VAL A 736 25.33 16.81 20.36
CA VAL A 736 26.61 16.89 19.66
C VAL A 736 26.47 16.21 18.30
N HIS A 737 27.16 16.71 17.28
CA HIS A 737 27.18 16.05 15.98
C HIS A 737 27.85 14.66 16.07
N HIS A 738 27.48 13.77 15.15
CA HIS A 738 28.20 12.50 14.99
C HIS A 738 29.70 12.76 14.77
N GLU A 739 30.53 12.04 15.53
CA GLU A 739 31.96 12.32 15.66
C GLU A 739 32.73 11.99 14.37
N SER A 740 32.24 11.03 13.60
CA SER A 740 32.87 10.59 12.36
C SER A 740 32.11 11.06 11.14
N GLY A 741 32.80 11.83 10.29
CA GLY A 741 32.32 12.19 8.95
C GLY A 741 31.01 12.97 8.91
N PHE A 742 30.91 14.12 9.58
CA PHE A 742 29.70 14.96 9.53
C PHE A 742 29.73 15.97 8.37
N PRO A 743 28.70 16.03 7.50
CA PRO A 743 27.55 15.13 7.41
C PRO A 743 27.90 13.78 6.75
N LEU A 744 27.17 12.73 7.14
CA LEU A 744 27.31 11.40 6.57
C LEU A 744 26.55 11.33 5.23
N TYR A 745 26.97 10.45 4.34
CA TYR A 745 26.27 10.20 3.08
C TYR A 745 26.29 8.72 2.72
N SER A 746 25.23 8.26 2.04
CA SER A 746 25.14 6.90 1.49
C SER A 746 24.47 6.94 0.13
N TYR A 747 24.82 5.96 -0.72
CA TYR A 747 24.17 5.76 -2.01
C TYR A 747 23.19 4.61 -1.92
N ALA A 748 21.96 4.83 -2.38
CA ALA A 748 20.91 3.82 -2.38
C ALA A 748 20.13 3.82 -3.70
N PRO A 749 19.48 2.70 -4.06
CA PRO A 749 18.67 2.61 -5.26
C PRO A 749 17.39 3.46 -5.16
N GLU A 750 16.79 3.81 -6.29
CA GLU A 750 15.42 4.29 -6.32
C GLU A 750 14.44 3.16 -6.66
N LEU A 751 13.14 3.42 -6.53
CA LEU A 751 12.07 2.49 -6.92
C LEU A 751 12.21 1.98 -8.37
N ARG A 752 12.72 2.81 -9.30
CA ARG A 752 12.96 2.44 -10.71
C ARG A 752 14.13 1.47 -10.93
N HIS A 753 15.00 1.30 -9.94
CA HIS A 753 16.14 0.38 -10.03
C HIS A 753 15.74 -1.05 -9.64
N GLY A 754 14.66 -1.20 -8.88
CA GLY A 754 14.00 -2.49 -8.68
C GLY A 754 13.10 -2.85 -9.85
N GLN A 755 12.72 -4.13 -9.90
CA GLN A 755 11.93 -4.69 -10.98
C GLN A 755 10.86 -5.64 -10.46
N TRP A 756 9.69 -5.58 -11.09
CA TRP A 756 8.61 -6.57 -10.92
C TRP A 756 8.84 -7.76 -11.84
N PHE A 757 8.66 -8.96 -11.30
CA PHE A 757 8.79 -10.23 -12.02
C PHE A 757 7.40 -10.84 -12.28
N PRO A 758 7.24 -11.62 -13.36
CA PRO A 758 5.97 -12.23 -13.73
C PRO A 758 5.34 -13.01 -12.56
N PRO A 759 3.99 -13.01 -12.45
CA PRO A 759 3.33 -13.74 -11.37
C PRO A 759 3.68 -15.21 -11.43
N ARG A 760 4.02 -15.79 -10.28
CA ARG A 760 4.36 -17.21 -10.17
C ARG A 760 3.56 -17.85 -9.04
N PHE A 761 3.17 -19.09 -9.22
CA PHE A 761 2.63 -19.88 -8.12
C PHE A 761 3.80 -20.40 -7.29
N GLN A 762 3.86 -19.97 -6.03
CA GLN A 762 4.94 -20.39 -5.14
C GLN A 762 4.71 -21.85 -4.74
N CYS A 763 5.57 -22.73 -5.24
CA CYS A 763 5.52 -24.15 -4.98
C CYS A 763 6.93 -24.63 -4.63
N SER A 764 7.07 -25.42 -3.59
CA SER A 764 8.33 -26.08 -3.28
C SER A 764 8.08 -27.55 -2.97
N ARG A 765 8.89 -28.43 -3.57
CA ARG A 765 8.86 -29.87 -3.30
C ARG A 765 9.56 -30.11 -1.97
N ASN A 766 8.84 -30.64 -0.97
CA ASN A 766 9.31 -30.95 0.38
C ASN A 766 9.53 -29.78 1.36
N TYR A 767 9.27 -28.52 0.97
CA TYR A 767 9.38 -27.36 1.87
C TYR A 767 8.05 -26.61 1.99
N THR A 768 7.75 -26.12 3.19
CA THR A 768 6.50 -25.42 3.49
C THR A 768 6.59 -23.93 3.15
N LEU A 769 6.91 -23.60 1.89
CA LEU A 769 6.63 -22.25 1.38
C LEU A 769 5.12 -22.05 1.20
N PRO A 770 4.60 -20.80 1.26
CA PRO A 770 3.20 -20.53 0.99
C PRO A 770 2.80 -20.99 -0.40
N ARG A 771 1.71 -21.77 -0.52
CA ARG A 771 1.18 -22.25 -1.81
C ARG A 771 0.18 -21.26 -2.38
N GLU A 772 0.70 -20.12 -2.82
CA GLU A 772 -0.08 -18.96 -3.25
C GLU A 772 0.44 -18.37 -4.55
N TRP A 773 -0.44 -17.70 -5.30
CA TRP A 773 -0.02 -16.88 -6.44
C TRP A 773 0.62 -15.59 -5.94
N VAL A 774 1.89 -15.40 -6.26
CA VAL A 774 2.67 -14.23 -5.83
C VAL A 774 3.14 -13.40 -7.00
N VAL A 775 3.19 -12.09 -6.77
CA VAL A 775 3.85 -11.13 -7.63
C VAL A 775 5.08 -10.62 -6.90
N THR A 776 6.25 -10.82 -7.50
CA THR A 776 7.53 -10.55 -6.86
C THR A 776 8.12 -9.22 -7.31
N TYR A 777 8.46 -8.36 -6.35
CA TYR A 777 9.32 -7.19 -6.57
C TYR A 777 10.70 -7.44 -5.96
N ALA A 778 11.76 -7.11 -6.68
CA ALA A 778 13.12 -7.23 -6.17
C ALA A 778 13.94 -5.96 -6.42
N VAL A 779 14.76 -5.58 -5.44
CA VAL A 779 15.60 -4.37 -5.45
C VAL A 779 17.02 -4.69 -4.93
N PRO A 780 18.08 -4.19 -5.57
CA PRO A 780 19.46 -4.46 -5.13
C PRO A 780 19.87 -3.56 -3.96
N PHE A 781 20.70 -4.07 -3.05
CA PHE A 781 21.35 -3.24 -2.03
C PHE A 781 22.88 -3.31 -2.17
N PHE A 782 23.54 -2.24 -1.71
CA PHE A 782 24.95 -2.00 -1.97
C PHE A 782 25.75 -1.84 -0.68
N GLY A 783 27.06 -1.95 -0.77
CA GLY A 783 27.96 -1.67 0.34
C GLY A 783 29.33 -1.28 -0.18
N LEU A 784 30.25 -0.94 0.71
CA LEU A 784 31.63 -0.69 0.28
C LEU A 784 32.35 -2.00 -0.04
N ASP A 785 33.27 -1.92 -1.00
CA ASP A 785 34.23 -2.98 -1.29
C ASP A 785 35.15 -3.22 -0.08
N ALA A 786 35.92 -4.32 -0.12
CA ALA A 786 36.87 -4.64 0.97
C ALA A 786 37.95 -3.56 1.18
N LEU A 787 38.12 -2.64 0.23
CA LEU A 787 39.07 -1.52 0.31
C LEU A 787 38.42 -0.24 0.86
N GLY A 788 37.09 -0.19 1.00
CA GLY A 788 36.36 0.98 1.45
C GLY A 788 36.24 2.10 0.41
N ILE A 789 36.49 1.82 -0.88
CA ILE A 789 36.59 2.85 -1.93
C ILE A 789 35.39 2.77 -2.87
N ASN A 790 35.10 1.62 -3.47
CA ASN A 790 34.04 1.51 -4.47
C ASN A 790 32.75 0.95 -3.88
N ILE A 791 31.64 1.28 -4.54
CA ILE A 791 30.35 0.68 -4.23
C ILE A 791 30.28 -0.68 -4.91
N GLU A 792 29.98 -1.71 -4.15
CA GLU A 792 29.75 -3.05 -4.64
C GLU A 792 28.33 -3.52 -4.38
N PHE A 793 27.84 -4.36 -5.29
CA PHE A 793 26.61 -5.11 -5.11
C PHE A 793 26.79 -6.13 -3.98
N LYS A 794 25.96 -6.06 -2.95
CA LYS A 794 25.99 -6.98 -1.79
C LYS A 794 24.88 -8.03 -1.85
N GLY A 795 23.73 -7.71 -2.47
CA GLY A 795 22.60 -8.63 -2.54
C GLY A 795 21.31 -7.98 -3.02
N VAL A 796 20.19 -8.67 -2.81
CA VAL A 796 18.84 -8.29 -3.25
C VAL A 796 17.86 -8.39 -2.08
N VAL A 797 16.97 -7.42 -1.94
CA VAL A 797 15.76 -7.52 -1.13
C VAL A 797 14.59 -7.87 -2.04
N ARG A 798 13.80 -8.87 -1.65
CA ARG A 798 12.66 -9.37 -2.41
C ARG A 798 11.38 -9.29 -1.58
N VAL A 799 10.30 -8.82 -2.18
CA VAL A 799 8.95 -8.80 -1.61
C VAL A 799 7.99 -9.59 -2.50
N ASP A 800 7.17 -10.43 -1.88
CA ASP A 800 6.12 -11.21 -2.53
C ASP A 800 4.74 -10.70 -2.08
N ALA A 801 3.98 -10.13 -3.01
CA ALA A 801 2.61 -9.66 -2.78
C ALA A 801 1.59 -10.68 -3.31
N TYR A 802 0.43 -10.81 -2.65
CA TYR A 802 -0.62 -11.70 -3.12
C TYR A 802 -1.20 -11.19 -4.46
N LEU A 803 -1.21 -12.06 -5.48
CA LEU A 803 -1.82 -11.73 -6.78
C LEU A 803 -3.31 -11.40 -6.67
N LYS A 804 -4.03 -12.02 -5.72
CA LYS A 804 -5.48 -11.82 -5.51
C LYS A 804 -5.88 -10.36 -5.29
N PHE A 805 -4.96 -9.51 -4.81
CA PHE A 805 -5.21 -8.09 -4.58
C PHE A 805 -4.88 -7.19 -5.78
N LEU A 806 -4.37 -7.74 -6.88
CA LEU A 806 -4.12 -7.01 -8.12
C LEU A 806 -5.42 -6.86 -8.90
N ASP A 807 -5.86 -5.63 -9.13
CA ASP A 807 -7.01 -5.33 -9.97
C ASP A 807 -6.66 -5.46 -11.45
N ILE A 808 -7.59 -6.05 -12.21
CA ILE A 808 -7.44 -6.28 -13.65
C ILE A 808 -8.06 -5.13 -14.45
N ASN A 809 -7.35 -4.63 -15.45
CA ASN A 809 -7.88 -3.66 -16.41
C ASN A 809 -8.32 -4.35 -17.72
N GLN A 810 -9.63 -4.50 -17.90
CA GLN A 810 -10.21 -5.14 -19.10
C GLN A 810 -10.47 -4.18 -20.25
N CYS A 811 -10.37 -2.87 -20.00
CA CYS A 811 -10.72 -1.85 -20.97
C CYS A 811 -9.75 -1.81 -22.16
N SER A 812 -10.23 -1.29 -23.28
CA SER A 812 -9.43 -1.10 -24.49
C SER A 812 -8.28 -0.11 -24.27
N MET A 813 -7.07 -0.49 -24.71
CA MET A 813 -5.85 0.33 -24.60
C MET A 813 -5.02 0.30 -25.89
N PRO A 814 -4.10 1.26 -26.10
CA PRO A 814 -3.19 1.24 -27.24
C PRO A 814 -2.41 -0.08 -27.34
N HIS A 815 -2.12 -0.53 -28.56
CA HIS A 815 -1.46 -1.82 -28.79
C HIS A 815 -0.10 -1.97 -28.11
N HIS A 816 0.64 -0.86 -27.93
CA HIS A 816 1.98 -0.85 -27.31
C HIS A 816 1.97 -1.04 -25.79
N VAL A 817 0.83 -0.84 -25.12
CA VAL A 817 0.71 -1.04 -23.66
C VAL A 817 0.55 -2.54 -23.38
N PRO A 818 1.48 -3.19 -22.66
CA PRO A 818 1.35 -4.60 -22.30
C PRO A 818 0.23 -4.76 -21.27
N ASN A 819 -0.80 -5.53 -21.64
CA ASN A 819 -1.87 -5.94 -20.74
C ASN A 819 -2.54 -7.17 -21.35
N ALA A 820 -2.58 -8.27 -20.60
CA ALA A 820 -3.18 -9.54 -21.02
C ALA A 820 -4.71 -9.46 -21.19
N PHE A 821 -5.35 -8.55 -20.47
CA PHE A 821 -6.81 -8.43 -20.36
C PHE A 821 -7.41 -7.28 -21.18
N LYS A 822 -6.59 -6.45 -21.83
CA LYS A 822 -7.07 -5.28 -22.59
C LYS A 822 -8.05 -5.67 -23.68
N GLY A 823 -9.14 -4.92 -23.80
CA GLY A 823 -10.19 -5.16 -24.80
C GLY A 823 -10.98 -6.46 -24.58
N SER A 824 -10.96 -7.01 -23.36
CA SER A 824 -11.84 -8.11 -22.96
C SER A 824 -13.17 -7.63 -22.37
N ASP A 825 -13.32 -6.31 -22.22
CA ASP A 825 -14.56 -5.67 -21.82
C ASP A 825 -15.71 -6.00 -22.79
N ARG A 826 -16.93 -6.08 -22.25
CA ARG A 826 -18.16 -6.32 -23.02
C ARG A 826 -18.99 -5.05 -23.19
N CYS A 827 -18.36 -3.88 -23.05
CA CYS A 827 -19.01 -2.60 -23.25
C CYS A 827 -19.37 -2.40 -24.73
N ASP A 828 -20.50 -1.73 -25.00
CA ASP A 828 -20.81 -1.28 -26.35
C ASP A 828 -19.92 -0.08 -26.74
N HIS A 829 -18.91 -0.29 -27.59
CA HIS A 829 -17.93 0.73 -27.95
C HIS A 829 -18.52 1.94 -28.70
N GLN A 830 -19.75 1.87 -29.23
CA GLN A 830 -20.38 3.00 -29.91
C GLN A 830 -21.01 3.97 -28.92
N SER A 831 -21.77 3.45 -27.96
CA SER A 831 -22.54 4.24 -27.00
C SER A 831 -21.88 4.42 -25.64
N THR A 832 -20.86 3.61 -25.30
CA THR A 832 -20.24 3.58 -23.96
C THR A 832 -18.72 3.72 -23.96
N VAL A 833 -18.18 4.05 -22.79
CA VAL A 833 -16.75 4.10 -22.43
C VAL A 833 -16.54 3.16 -21.25
N CYS A 834 -15.54 2.28 -21.36
CA CYS A 834 -15.12 1.39 -20.29
C CYS A 834 -14.23 2.12 -19.29
N GLU A 835 -14.49 1.94 -17.99
CA GLU A 835 -13.63 2.37 -16.89
C GLU A 835 -13.41 1.21 -15.91
N PRO A 836 -12.17 0.88 -15.51
CA PRO A 836 -11.91 -0.20 -14.56
C PRO A 836 -12.40 0.17 -13.15
N ILE A 837 -12.85 -0.84 -12.39
CA ILE A 837 -13.23 -0.70 -10.98
C ILE A 837 -12.11 -1.28 -10.12
N LEU A 838 -11.46 -0.41 -9.34
CA LEU A 838 -10.36 -0.80 -8.45
C LEU A 838 -10.88 -1.33 -7.11
N GLY A 839 -10.04 -2.07 -6.37
CA GLY A 839 -10.34 -2.68 -5.08
C GLY A 839 -11.23 -3.91 -5.16
N ARG A 840 -11.23 -4.61 -6.30
CA ARG A 840 -12.05 -5.82 -6.55
C ARG A 840 -11.21 -7.07 -6.77
N GLY A 841 -9.89 -6.93 -6.80
CA GLY A 841 -8.93 -8.02 -6.88
C GLY A 841 -8.86 -8.66 -8.26
N PHE A 842 -8.21 -9.82 -8.30
CA PHE A 842 -7.86 -10.51 -9.54
C PHE A 842 -9.03 -11.32 -10.13
N HIS A 843 -10.06 -10.60 -10.57
CA HIS A 843 -11.28 -11.19 -11.15
C HIS A 843 -11.73 -10.45 -12.41
N LEU A 844 -12.33 -11.17 -13.35
CA LEU A 844 -13.02 -10.58 -14.51
C LEU A 844 -14.36 -9.94 -14.10
N GLY A 845 -14.88 -9.06 -14.95
CA GLY A 845 -16.16 -8.36 -14.77
C GLY A 845 -16.05 -7.06 -13.95
N LYS A 846 -14.83 -6.68 -13.51
CA LYS A 846 -14.59 -5.54 -12.61
C LYS A 846 -14.34 -4.24 -13.37
N TYR A 847 -15.27 -3.90 -14.24
CA TYR A 847 -15.29 -2.64 -14.99
C TYR A 847 -16.70 -2.06 -15.00
N LYS A 848 -16.82 -0.79 -15.36
CA LYS A 848 -18.10 -0.10 -15.60
C LYS A 848 -18.13 0.48 -17.00
N CYS A 849 -19.28 0.39 -17.66
CA CYS A 849 -19.50 1.01 -18.97
C CYS A 849 -20.36 2.26 -18.78
N ARG A 850 -19.72 3.43 -18.84
CA ARG A 850 -20.38 4.74 -18.75
C ARG A 850 -20.82 5.21 -20.14
N CYS A 851 -21.98 5.86 -20.25
CA CYS A 851 -22.42 6.40 -21.54
C CYS A 851 -21.49 7.51 -22.07
N ARG A 852 -21.28 7.54 -23.39
CA ARG A 852 -20.54 8.61 -24.09
C ARG A 852 -21.35 9.92 -24.12
N PRO A 853 -20.69 11.07 -24.35
CA PRO A 853 -21.39 12.33 -24.62
C PRO A 853 -22.39 12.18 -25.77
N GLY A 854 -23.60 12.72 -25.61
CA GLY A 854 -24.71 12.56 -26.56
C GLY A 854 -25.51 11.27 -26.43
N TYR A 855 -25.11 10.36 -25.53
CA TYR A 855 -25.89 9.19 -25.13
C TYR A 855 -26.39 9.34 -23.69
N GLU A 856 -27.46 8.62 -23.36
CA GLU A 856 -28.04 8.59 -22.02
C GLU A 856 -28.30 7.16 -21.54
N TYR A 857 -28.20 7.00 -20.21
CA TYR A 857 -28.48 5.75 -19.54
C TYR A 857 -30.00 5.51 -19.53
N PRO A 858 -30.49 4.35 -20.03
CA PRO A 858 -31.92 4.16 -20.30
C PRO A 858 -32.75 3.78 -19.07
N PHE A 859 -32.13 3.34 -17.97
CA PHE A 859 -32.81 2.79 -16.80
C PHE A 859 -32.86 3.78 -15.62
N ILE A 860 -33.90 3.70 -14.78
CA ILE A 860 -33.94 4.39 -13.48
C ILE A 860 -33.47 3.40 -12.41
N ASP A 861 -32.18 3.44 -12.09
CA ASP A 861 -31.62 2.77 -10.92
C ASP A 861 -30.72 3.72 -10.12
N GLN A 862 -30.05 3.20 -9.09
CA GLN A 862 -29.09 3.98 -8.30
C GLN A 862 -27.78 4.25 -9.07
N ASN A 863 -27.62 3.67 -10.26
CA ASN A 863 -26.43 3.74 -11.08
C ASN A 863 -26.65 4.63 -12.32
N ASP A 864 -25.55 4.99 -12.97
CA ASP A 864 -25.51 5.75 -14.23
C ASP A 864 -24.63 5.03 -15.28
N PHE A 865 -24.32 3.75 -15.02
CA PHE A 865 -23.45 2.91 -15.82
C PHE A 865 -23.89 1.44 -15.75
N PHE A 866 -23.47 0.64 -16.73
CA PHE A 866 -23.60 -0.82 -16.68
C PHE A 866 -22.40 -1.44 -15.95
N THR A 867 -22.65 -2.38 -15.04
CA THR A 867 -21.58 -3.15 -14.40
C THR A 867 -21.06 -4.25 -15.32
N GLY A 868 -19.75 -4.45 -15.33
CA GLY A 868 -19.09 -5.51 -16.10
C GLY A 868 -19.56 -6.90 -15.69
N ASP A 869 -19.73 -7.17 -14.39
CA ASP A 869 -20.27 -8.44 -13.88
C ASP A 869 -21.65 -8.78 -14.50
N ALA A 870 -22.52 -7.79 -14.65
CA ALA A 870 -23.84 -7.99 -15.27
C ALA A 870 -23.74 -8.20 -16.78
N LEU A 871 -22.84 -7.49 -17.46
CA LEU A 871 -22.57 -7.68 -18.88
C LEU A 871 -21.97 -9.05 -19.16
N ASP A 872 -20.97 -9.47 -18.39
CA ASP A 872 -20.25 -10.74 -18.53
C ASP A 872 -21.18 -11.92 -18.27
N SER A 873 -22.03 -11.86 -17.25
CA SER A 873 -23.04 -12.90 -16.99
C SER A 873 -24.09 -13.00 -18.10
N GLN A 874 -24.61 -11.87 -18.60
CA GLN A 874 -25.55 -11.90 -19.74
C GLN A 874 -24.88 -12.35 -21.04
N TRP A 875 -23.60 -12.08 -21.21
CA TRP A 875 -22.80 -12.57 -22.32
C TRP A 875 -22.58 -14.08 -22.24
N GLN A 876 -22.28 -14.64 -21.06
CA GLN A 876 -22.19 -16.08 -20.85
C GLN A 876 -23.51 -16.79 -21.18
N LEU A 877 -24.64 -16.21 -20.77
CA LEU A 877 -25.97 -16.73 -21.14
C LEU A 877 -26.21 -16.69 -22.66
N LEU A 878 -25.75 -15.63 -23.34
CA LEU A 878 -25.83 -15.53 -24.79
C LEU A 878 -24.99 -16.61 -25.50
N MET A 879 -23.86 -17.00 -24.92
CA MET A 879 -22.92 -17.96 -25.53
C MET A 879 -23.26 -19.42 -25.25
N ASN A 880 -23.95 -19.72 -24.14
CA ASN A 880 -24.18 -21.10 -23.69
C ASN A 880 -25.38 -21.80 -24.38
N ASP A 881 -26.10 -21.16 -25.31
CA ASP A 881 -27.26 -21.68 -26.08
C ASP A 881 -28.38 -22.40 -25.30
N ASN A 882 -28.28 -22.46 -23.97
CA ASN A 882 -29.29 -23.01 -23.07
C ASN A 882 -30.50 -22.08 -23.05
N SER A 883 -31.70 -22.64 -22.87
CA SER A 883 -33.05 -22.05 -23.01
C SER A 883 -33.40 -20.76 -22.22
N GLN A 884 -32.42 -20.00 -21.74
CA GLN A 884 -32.56 -18.73 -21.03
C GLN A 884 -32.39 -17.55 -22.00
N ILE A 885 -33.33 -16.60 -21.97
CA ILE A 885 -33.30 -15.41 -22.82
C ILE A 885 -32.24 -14.42 -22.29
N SER A 886 -31.14 -14.24 -23.03
CA SER A 886 -30.16 -13.19 -22.73
C SER A 886 -30.69 -11.81 -23.08
N ARG A 887 -30.47 -10.84 -22.19
CA ARG A 887 -30.80 -9.41 -22.41
C ARG A 887 -29.59 -8.57 -22.81
N PHE A 888 -28.48 -9.20 -23.19
CA PHE A 888 -27.22 -8.52 -23.51
C PHE A 888 -27.38 -7.35 -24.49
N HIS A 889 -28.19 -7.52 -25.55
CA HIS A 889 -28.44 -6.46 -26.55
C HIS A 889 -29.15 -5.20 -26.04
N GLN A 890 -29.78 -5.27 -24.85
CA GLN A 890 -30.44 -4.14 -24.19
C GLN A 890 -29.48 -3.34 -23.30
N LEU A 891 -28.29 -3.88 -23.00
CA LEU A 891 -27.29 -3.27 -22.12
C LEU A 891 -26.37 -2.30 -22.91
N LYS A 892 -26.98 -1.31 -23.55
CA LYS A 892 -26.31 -0.23 -24.28
C LYS A 892 -26.97 1.10 -24.01
N CYS A 893 -26.22 2.19 -24.13
CA CYS A 893 -26.79 3.51 -23.97
C CYS A 893 -27.59 3.91 -25.21
N ARG A 894 -28.60 4.77 -25.03
CA ARG A 894 -29.43 5.26 -26.13
C ARG A 894 -29.02 6.69 -26.51
N ILE A 895 -29.35 7.12 -27.72
CA ILE A 895 -29.08 8.49 -28.16
C ILE A 895 -29.92 9.45 -27.30
N ALA A 896 -29.29 10.47 -26.73
CA ALA A 896 -29.97 11.49 -25.96
C ALA A 896 -30.85 12.32 -26.90
N LEU A 897 -32.17 12.21 -26.76
CA LEU A 897 -33.09 13.02 -27.55
C LEU A 897 -32.86 14.50 -27.19
N ALA A 898 -32.48 15.30 -28.18
CA ALA A 898 -32.63 16.74 -28.10
C ALA A 898 -34.12 17.02 -27.88
N ASN A 899 -34.44 17.89 -26.91
CA ASN A 899 -35.80 18.34 -26.58
C ASN A 899 -36.70 18.17 -27.80
N SER A 900 -37.64 17.22 -27.70
CA SER A 900 -38.62 16.99 -28.76
C SER A 900 -39.08 18.36 -29.24
N ILE A 901 -38.75 18.69 -30.49
CA ILE A 901 -39.18 19.96 -31.09
C ILE A 901 -40.69 19.94 -30.91
N LYS A 902 -41.20 20.75 -29.96
CA LYS A 902 -42.63 20.76 -29.68
C LYS A 902 -43.30 21.02 -31.03
N PRO A 903 -44.21 20.15 -31.51
CA PRO A 903 -44.85 20.28 -32.82
C PRO A 903 -45.61 21.62 -32.99
N ILE A 904 -45.73 22.39 -31.91
CA ILE A 904 -46.24 23.76 -31.84
C ILE A 904 -45.49 24.70 -32.80
N ASN A 905 -44.16 24.62 -32.94
CA ASN A 905 -43.43 25.56 -33.82
C ASN A 905 -43.63 25.26 -35.31
N TYR A 906 -43.85 24.00 -35.68
CA TYR A 906 -44.19 23.61 -37.06
C TYR A 906 -45.63 23.99 -37.41
N LEU A 907 -46.57 23.82 -36.48
CA LEU A 907 -47.96 24.27 -36.65
C LEU A 907 -48.07 25.79 -36.77
N VAL A 908 -47.30 26.55 -35.99
CA VAL A 908 -47.26 28.02 -36.08
C VAL A 908 -46.64 28.48 -37.40
N PHE A 909 -45.58 27.82 -37.88
CA PHE A 909 -44.98 28.15 -39.18
C PHE A 909 -45.93 27.83 -40.34
N ILE A 910 -46.64 26.69 -40.29
CA ILE A 910 -47.68 26.34 -41.29
C ILE A 910 -48.87 27.31 -41.23
N LEU A 911 -49.30 27.72 -40.03
CA LEU A 911 -50.36 28.73 -39.86
C LEU A 911 -49.94 30.09 -40.41
N ILE A 912 -48.72 30.54 -40.16
CA ILE A 912 -48.17 31.79 -40.70
C ILE A 912 -48.05 31.70 -42.23
N LEU A 913 -47.59 30.56 -42.79
CA LEU A 913 -47.55 30.36 -44.24
C LEU A 913 -48.95 30.36 -44.87
N SER A 914 -49.93 29.75 -44.21
CA SER A 914 -51.33 29.75 -44.66
C SER A 914 -51.98 31.13 -44.58
N PHE A 915 -51.59 31.95 -43.60
CA PHE A 915 -52.05 33.33 -43.44
C PHE A 915 -51.42 34.25 -44.51
N VAL A 916 -50.11 34.12 -44.75
CA VAL A 916 -49.41 34.86 -45.81
C VAL A 916 -49.93 34.48 -47.21
N MET A 917 -50.26 33.20 -47.44
CA MET A 917 -50.88 32.74 -48.69
C MET A 917 -52.32 33.24 -48.86
N SER A 918 -53.06 33.44 -47.76
CA SER A 918 -54.44 33.97 -47.80
C SER A 918 -54.50 35.49 -47.94
N CYS A 919 -53.49 36.24 -47.48
CA CYS A 919 -53.39 37.69 -47.69
C CYS A 919 -52.92 38.10 -49.10
N ASN A 920 -52.52 37.14 -49.94
CA ASN A 920 -52.04 37.38 -51.31
C ASN A 920 -53.09 37.02 -52.38
N ARG A 921 -54.37 36.92 -51.99
CA ARG A 921 -55.51 36.66 -52.87
C ARG A 921 -56.55 37.76 -52.82
#